data_AF-A0AAN6G467-F1
#
_entry.id   AF-A0AAN6G467-F1
#
_cell.length_a   1.000
_cell.length_b   1.000
_cell.length_c   1.000
_cell.angle_alpha   90.00
_cell.angle_beta   90.00
_cell.angle_gamma   90.00
#
_symmetry.space_group_name_H-M   'P 1'
#
loop_
_entity.id
_entity.type
_entity.pdbx_description
1 polymer ?
#
loop_
_entity_poly.entity_id
_entity_poly.type
_entity_poly.pdbx_seq_one_letter_code
_entity_poly.pdbx_strand_id
1 'polypeptide(L)'
;MGRTDSNFYLRSFPLEVRQLRRIIGHWVDEDVDYDEARRWAEATARHQDDDFVYIRYVGTFGPQTTALKRHESDISHRTSGVLAAFLRTLATELPEVLDAAKVYTFPSAILEPLFADVDVPQSLVDERERLLIALFGLPTLLNLQTGGFLPVWEPREEDAVLFANLQSRVLSQGLLDLRSVDVSIHGALEELSQDIVAFMKEHPVLTSTSRPPPSPGLPDLILKQGMPSTINGFVLLALIGKDITLEDYLQPRPFLQKGNTGTKLAALFPFFDLIPWPCHDISQASIDFLGRYLRTVNPSSVVTVTCSQLVSSVLAADLVHDQGLPRANFLQHVGVPRLCNYMDPQEFIEQEPEVEDRDPQAVTIVVPSLDPGRDNRTRGSVPYDESEGNLSLRRGAASLERLEDIAGLTREMTEEEHEQRSFSAQSRAKAFIAEGPPNSPARATQALQLWRSNWPDLHIWISRDNKEEWFAWVNGLREGRSFFASAIASSPLSDKLFRLCQQWAPGEDYNDPIVRQHVIELATSALRHDWAADRSSSEKQAARGRQRRGWGKQGELDERFLMATEEGLNLIDQDQLGFKFKSTDVATWDKAALARNTKSAALRYIWENTMGHPDTAGTGDSGSAATEGGSDPVGLILPASFYGDKDLTATISRTRRDIRQAAPEPNEPDWIFWTWLEEEFGNEPGRLFLCRLDQEEHWSPKLATDIKMVRSRFSSFFQRPTYAHYPWREEWLSLLAANGEVHSAKKILSTLGALRTFT
;
A
#
# COMPACT_ATOMS: atom_id res chain seq x y z
N MET A 1 3.60 -47.75 14.30
CA MET A 1 3.41 -46.63 13.36
C MET A 1 2.20 -45.84 13.83
N GLY A 2 2.33 -44.53 14.01
CA GLY A 2 1.19 -43.68 14.37
C GLY A 2 0.28 -43.51 13.17
N ARG A 3 -1.05 -43.56 13.37
CA ARG A 3 -2.03 -43.29 12.32
C ARG A 3 -1.75 -41.94 11.66
N THR A 4 -1.88 -41.86 10.34
CA THR A 4 -1.68 -40.64 9.53
C THR A 4 -3.01 -39.97 9.21
N ASP A 5 -3.90 -39.92 10.19
CA ASP A 5 -5.22 -39.32 10.02
C ASP A 5 -5.08 -37.80 9.83
N SER A 6 -5.74 -37.28 8.80
CA SER A 6 -5.85 -35.84 8.56
C SER A 6 -7.14 -35.32 9.17
N ASN A 7 -7.01 -34.36 10.09
CA ASN A 7 -8.12 -33.87 10.90
C ASN A 7 -8.41 -32.40 10.58
N PHE A 8 -9.65 -31.98 10.79
CA PHE A 8 -10.15 -30.64 10.46
C PHE A 8 -10.70 -29.95 11.71
N TYR A 9 -10.58 -28.63 11.75
CA TYR A 9 -11.02 -27.83 12.89
C TYR A 9 -11.52 -26.43 12.49
N LEU A 10 -12.27 -25.80 13.40
CA LEU A 10 -12.81 -24.46 13.30
C LEU A 10 -12.39 -23.66 14.53
N ARG A 11 -11.84 -22.46 14.32
CA ARG A 11 -11.72 -21.44 15.37
C ARG A 11 -12.89 -20.48 15.26
N SER A 12 -13.46 -20.09 16.39
CA SER A 12 -14.56 -19.13 16.47
C SER A 12 -14.23 -18.09 17.53
N PHE A 13 -14.12 -16.82 17.10
CA PHE A 13 -13.81 -15.67 17.94
C PHE A 13 -15.11 -14.89 18.20
N PRO A 14 -15.63 -14.90 19.43
CA PRO A 14 -16.83 -14.12 19.78
C PRO A 14 -16.45 -12.64 19.92
N LEU A 15 -17.13 -11.78 19.16
CA LEU A 15 -16.88 -10.33 19.16
C LEU A 15 -18.21 -9.60 19.28
N GLU A 16 -18.25 -8.52 20.04
CA GLU A 16 -19.29 -7.50 19.88
C GLU A 16 -19.02 -6.70 18.59
N VAL A 17 -20.05 -6.21 17.92
CA VAL A 17 -19.90 -5.43 16.68
C VAL A 17 -19.01 -4.21 16.87
N ARG A 18 -19.08 -3.53 18.02
CA ARG A 18 -18.16 -2.41 18.34
C ARG A 18 -16.69 -2.84 18.40
N GLN A 19 -16.41 -4.05 18.90
CA GLN A 19 -15.05 -4.59 18.96
C GLN A 19 -14.56 -4.91 17.55
N LEU A 20 -15.40 -5.50 16.70
CA LEU A 20 -15.06 -5.75 15.29
C LEU A 20 -14.81 -4.45 14.52
N ARG A 21 -15.63 -3.42 14.72
CA ARG A 21 -15.42 -2.07 14.14
C ARG A 21 -14.11 -1.45 14.60
N ARG A 22 -13.69 -1.66 15.86
CA ARG A 22 -12.38 -1.21 16.37
C ARG A 22 -11.22 -1.91 15.67
N ILE A 23 -11.31 -3.23 15.44
CA ILE A 23 -10.30 -3.98 14.67
C ILE A 23 -10.17 -3.41 13.25
N ILE A 24 -11.31 -3.21 12.57
CA ILE A 24 -11.34 -2.66 11.21
C ILE A 24 -10.76 -1.23 11.19
N GLY A 25 -11.14 -0.39 12.16
CA GLY A 25 -10.61 0.96 12.30
C GLY A 25 -9.09 0.99 12.51
N HIS A 26 -8.57 0.11 13.37
CA HIS A 26 -7.13 -0.04 13.59
C HIS A 26 -6.39 -0.42 12.30
N TRP A 27 -6.94 -1.34 11.50
CA TRP A 27 -6.35 -1.69 10.21
C TRP A 27 -6.37 -0.53 9.22
N VAL A 28 -7.44 0.24 9.17
CA VAL A 28 -7.51 1.47 8.34
C VAL A 28 -6.45 2.49 8.79
N ASP A 29 -6.25 2.65 10.10
CA ASP A 29 -5.24 3.57 10.66
C ASP A 29 -3.80 3.11 10.36
N GLU A 30 -3.58 1.80 10.21
CA GLU A 30 -2.29 1.21 9.80
C GLU A 30 -2.11 1.14 8.27
N ASP A 31 -3.04 1.69 7.48
CA ASP A 31 -3.08 1.59 6.01
C ASP A 31 -3.09 0.13 5.51
N VAL A 32 -3.75 -0.75 6.29
CA VAL A 32 -3.93 -2.16 5.99
C VAL A 32 -5.37 -2.40 5.55
N ASP A 33 -5.56 -2.66 4.25
CA ASP A 33 -6.87 -2.97 3.67
C ASP A 33 -7.01 -4.47 3.37
N TYR A 34 -8.07 -5.08 3.93
CA TYR A 34 -8.43 -6.48 3.69
C TYR A 34 -9.88 -6.54 3.18
N ASP A 35 -10.11 -7.29 2.10
CA ASP A 35 -11.46 -7.51 1.55
C ASP A 35 -12.42 -8.10 2.59
N GLU A 36 -11.91 -8.95 3.49
CA GLU A 36 -12.66 -9.50 4.62
C GLU A 36 -13.17 -8.41 5.56
N ALA A 37 -12.32 -7.41 5.88
CA ALA A 37 -12.68 -6.30 6.76
C ALA A 37 -13.85 -5.49 6.21
N ARG A 38 -13.84 -5.24 4.90
CA ARG A 38 -14.93 -4.56 4.21
C ARG A 38 -16.22 -5.37 4.25
N ARG A 39 -16.16 -6.67 3.93
CA ARG A 39 -17.33 -7.56 4.00
C ARG A 39 -17.88 -7.69 5.41
N TRP A 40 -17.00 -7.68 6.43
CA TRP A 40 -17.40 -7.63 7.82
C TRP A 40 -18.10 -6.31 8.17
N ALA A 41 -17.58 -5.17 7.71
CA ALA A 41 -18.21 -3.87 7.88
C ALA A 41 -19.61 -3.82 7.22
N GLU A 42 -19.72 -4.31 5.98
CA GLU A 42 -20.99 -4.40 5.25
C GLU A 42 -22.00 -5.33 5.96
N ALA A 43 -21.56 -6.52 6.36
CA ALA A 43 -22.41 -7.48 7.07
C ALA A 43 -22.89 -6.95 8.43
N THR A 44 -22.07 -6.16 9.11
CA THR A 44 -22.38 -5.58 10.42
C THR A 44 -22.95 -4.16 10.37
N ALA A 45 -23.18 -3.59 9.18
CA ALA A 45 -23.68 -2.23 9.02
C ALA A 45 -25.07 -2.01 9.64
N ARG A 46 -25.89 -3.08 9.72
CA ARG A 46 -27.25 -3.04 10.29
C ARG A 46 -27.33 -3.56 11.73
N HIS A 47 -26.21 -4.01 12.29
CA HIS A 47 -26.16 -4.56 13.65
C HIS A 47 -25.85 -3.45 14.66
N GLN A 48 -26.40 -3.60 15.87
CA GLN A 48 -26.13 -2.73 17.01
C GLN A 48 -24.73 -3.00 17.56
N ASP A 49 -24.15 -2.05 18.29
CA ASP A 49 -22.77 -2.14 18.77
C ASP A 49 -22.54 -3.30 19.76
N ASP A 50 -23.58 -3.67 20.51
CA ASP A 50 -23.63 -4.73 21.51
C ASP A 50 -24.08 -6.09 20.95
N ASP A 51 -24.45 -6.15 19.66
CA ASP A 51 -24.73 -7.43 19.01
C ASP A 51 -23.47 -8.29 18.94
N PHE A 52 -23.61 -9.58 19.21
CA PHE A 52 -22.51 -10.55 19.08
C PHE A 52 -22.42 -11.12 17.67
N VAL A 53 -21.20 -11.13 17.15
CA VAL A 53 -20.81 -11.75 15.89
C VAL A 53 -19.66 -12.74 16.12
N TYR A 54 -19.46 -13.66 15.17
CA TYR A 54 -18.43 -14.68 15.26
C TYR A 54 -17.55 -14.65 14.03
N ILE A 55 -16.30 -14.24 14.21
CA ILE A 55 -15.28 -14.37 13.17
C ILE A 55 -14.70 -15.78 13.24
N ARG A 56 -14.58 -16.44 12.10
CA ARG A 56 -14.29 -17.88 12.02
C ARG A 56 -13.09 -18.17 11.12
N TYR A 57 -12.38 -19.24 11.43
CA TYR A 57 -11.26 -19.78 10.65
C TYR A 57 -11.36 -21.30 10.57
N VAL A 58 -11.31 -21.87 9.37
CA VAL A 58 -11.24 -23.33 9.18
C VAL A 58 -9.79 -23.74 8.92
N GLY A 59 -9.36 -24.89 9.44
CA GLY A 59 -8.01 -25.38 9.19
C GLY A 59 -7.88 -26.89 9.24
N THR A 60 -6.71 -27.38 8.85
CA THR A 60 -6.30 -28.78 8.97
C THR A 60 -5.15 -28.97 9.96
N PHE A 61 -5.08 -30.17 10.55
CA PHE A 61 -3.97 -30.59 11.40
C PHE A 61 -3.66 -32.08 11.19
N GLY A 62 -2.36 -32.39 11.15
CA GLY A 62 -1.87 -33.75 10.96
C GLY A 62 -1.71 -34.52 12.28
N PRO A 63 -1.23 -35.77 12.22
CA PRO A 63 -1.21 -36.70 13.36
C PRO A 63 -0.27 -36.30 14.50
N GLN A 64 0.72 -35.45 14.23
CA GLN A 64 1.69 -35.00 15.24
C GLN A 64 1.28 -33.71 15.97
N THR A 65 0.13 -33.14 15.60
CA THR A 65 -0.35 -31.87 16.15
C THR A 65 -1.82 -31.99 16.54
N THR A 66 -2.34 -30.97 17.21
CA THR A 66 -3.76 -30.88 17.57
C THR A 66 -4.30 -29.53 17.11
N ALA A 67 -5.63 -29.40 17.00
CA ALA A 67 -6.26 -28.12 16.68
C ALA A 67 -5.82 -26.99 17.63
N LEU A 68 -5.68 -27.29 18.93
CA LEU A 68 -5.23 -26.33 19.94
C LEU A 68 -3.75 -25.96 19.75
N LYS A 69 -2.86 -26.95 19.53
CA LYS A 69 -1.45 -26.67 19.24
C LYS A 69 -1.26 -25.83 17.98
N ARG A 70 -2.11 -26.03 16.95
CA ARG A 70 -2.11 -25.17 15.76
C ARG A 70 -2.55 -23.75 16.07
N HIS A 71 -3.55 -23.59 16.94
CA HIS A 71 -4.00 -22.28 17.41
C HIS A 71 -2.88 -21.53 18.15
N GLU A 72 -2.26 -22.16 19.14
CA GLU A 72 -1.12 -21.62 19.88
C GLU A 72 0.07 -21.32 18.95
N SER A 73 0.36 -22.23 18.03
CA SER A 73 1.45 -22.06 17.07
C SER A 73 1.21 -20.86 16.15
N ASP A 74 -0.02 -20.64 15.69
CA ASP A 74 -0.33 -19.49 14.83
C ASP A 74 -0.24 -18.16 15.58
N ILE A 75 -0.63 -18.12 16.86
CA ILE A 75 -0.47 -16.92 17.70
C ILE A 75 1.01 -16.54 17.81
N SER A 76 1.89 -17.53 18.05
CA SER A 76 3.31 -17.27 18.33
C SER A 76 4.20 -17.16 17.10
N HIS A 77 3.85 -17.81 15.98
CA HIS A 77 4.78 -17.98 14.84
C HIS A 77 4.26 -17.42 13.53
N ARG A 78 2.97 -17.10 13.40
CA ARG A 78 2.43 -16.63 12.12
C ARG A 78 2.71 -15.13 11.97
N THR A 79 3.56 -14.78 11.02
CA THR A 79 4.03 -13.39 10.85
C THR A 79 3.24 -12.59 9.81
N SER A 80 2.59 -13.23 8.83
CA SER A 80 1.97 -12.53 7.70
C SER A 80 0.45 -12.68 7.60
N GLY A 81 -0.17 -11.63 7.01
CA GLY A 81 -1.43 -10.91 7.34
C GLY A 81 -2.75 -11.59 7.70
N VAL A 82 -3.93 -11.15 7.19
CA VAL A 82 -5.32 -11.40 7.70
C VAL A 82 -5.44 -12.22 8.99
N LEU A 83 -5.27 -13.56 9.03
CA LEU A 83 -5.28 -14.29 10.30
C LEU A 83 -4.20 -13.78 11.29
N ALA A 84 -2.94 -13.64 10.88
CA ALA A 84 -1.89 -13.11 11.73
C ALA A 84 -2.13 -11.65 12.11
N ALA A 85 -2.61 -10.82 11.17
CA ALA A 85 -2.96 -9.44 11.48
C ALA A 85 -4.09 -9.39 12.51
N PHE A 86 -5.13 -10.20 12.33
CA PHE A 86 -6.26 -10.34 13.24
C PHE A 86 -5.85 -10.83 14.61
N LEU A 87 -5.03 -11.89 14.69
CA LEU A 87 -4.53 -12.41 15.96
C LEU A 87 -3.65 -11.38 16.69
N ARG A 88 -2.82 -10.61 15.97
CA ARG A 88 -2.02 -9.52 16.56
C ARG A 88 -2.90 -8.40 17.08
N THR A 89 -3.86 -7.92 16.28
CA THR A 89 -4.79 -6.88 16.71
C THR A 89 -5.61 -7.35 17.91
N LEU A 90 -6.06 -8.61 17.95
CA LEU A 90 -6.71 -9.17 19.14
C LEU A 90 -5.77 -9.21 20.35
N ALA A 91 -4.53 -9.70 20.19
CA ALA A 91 -3.57 -9.79 21.28
C ALA A 91 -3.24 -8.41 21.89
N THR A 92 -3.20 -7.36 21.07
CA THR A 92 -2.90 -5.99 21.51
C THR A 92 -4.13 -5.24 22.01
N GLU A 93 -5.25 -5.29 21.29
CA GLU A 93 -6.41 -4.42 21.52
C GLU A 93 -7.55 -5.08 22.31
N LEU A 94 -7.69 -6.40 22.20
CA LEU A 94 -8.86 -7.17 22.67
C LEU A 94 -8.42 -8.57 23.19
N PRO A 95 -7.50 -8.66 24.16
CA PRO A 95 -6.97 -9.95 24.64
C PRO A 95 -8.07 -10.85 25.20
N GLU A 96 -9.15 -10.29 25.75
CA GLU A 96 -10.30 -11.04 26.25
C GLU A 96 -11.02 -11.83 25.14
N VAL A 97 -11.05 -11.32 23.91
CA VAL A 97 -11.64 -12.00 22.76
C VAL A 97 -10.74 -13.16 22.32
N LEU A 98 -9.41 -12.95 22.35
CA LEU A 98 -8.44 -13.98 22.04
C LEU A 98 -8.55 -15.14 23.04
N ASP A 99 -8.65 -14.83 24.33
CA ASP A 99 -8.82 -15.81 25.41
C ASP A 99 -10.17 -16.53 25.34
N ALA A 100 -11.22 -15.84 24.87
CA ALA A 100 -12.56 -16.41 24.68
C ALA A 100 -12.70 -17.25 23.40
N ALA A 101 -11.66 -17.33 22.55
CA ALA A 101 -11.70 -18.08 21.31
C ALA A 101 -11.97 -19.58 21.55
N LYS A 102 -12.88 -20.15 20.77
CA LYS A 102 -13.22 -21.57 20.85
C LYS A 102 -12.66 -22.32 19.64
N VAL A 103 -12.04 -23.47 19.92
CA VAL A 103 -11.50 -24.38 18.90
C VAL A 103 -12.34 -25.66 18.88
N TYR A 104 -12.98 -25.94 17.74
CA TYR A 104 -13.83 -27.10 17.51
C TYR A 104 -13.16 -28.04 16.50
N THR A 105 -13.28 -29.35 16.67
CA THR A 105 -12.86 -30.34 15.67
C THR A 105 -14.07 -30.88 14.91
N PHE A 106 -13.83 -31.44 13.71
CA PHE A 106 -14.85 -32.10 12.89
C PHE A 106 -14.63 -33.62 12.84
N PRO A 107 -15.15 -34.41 13.81
CA PRO A 107 -14.94 -35.86 13.83
C PRO A 107 -15.45 -36.57 12.57
N SER A 108 -16.52 -36.07 11.97
CA SER A 108 -17.10 -36.63 10.74
C SER A 108 -16.36 -36.24 9.46
N ALA A 109 -15.40 -35.32 9.54
CA ALA A 109 -14.59 -34.89 8.40
C ALA A 109 -13.19 -35.53 8.39
N ILE A 110 -12.86 -36.37 9.38
CA ILE A 110 -11.57 -37.05 9.45
C ILE A 110 -11.36 -37.89 8.19
N LEU A 111 -10.19 -37.73 7.58
CA LEU A 111 -9.75 -38.59 6.49
C LEU A 111 -8.79 -39.63 7.07
N GLU A 112 -9.23 -40.89 7.00
CA GLU A 112 -8.42 -42.04 7.38
C GLU A 112 -7.75 -42.63 6.13
N PRO A 113 -6.51 -43.10 6.22
CA PRO A 113 -5.85 -43.80 5.13
C PRO A 113 -6.56 -45.14 4.84
N LEU A 114 -6.74 -45.49 3.56
CA LEU A 114 -7.36 -46.76 3.16
C LEU A 114 -6.54 -47.99 3.57
N PHE A 115 -5.23 -47.82 3.70
CA PHE A 115 -4.28 -48.87 4.09
C PHE A 115 -3.30 -48.30 5.12
N ALA A 116 -2.82 -49.14 6.05
CA ALA A 116 -1.98 -48.70 7.17
C ALA A 116 -0.66 -48.00 6.76
N ASP A 117 -0.19 -48.22 5.53
CA ASP A 117 1.08 -47.71 5.01
C ASP A 117 0.92 -46.66 3.88
N VAL A 118 -0.30 -46.19 3.61
CA VAL A 118 -0.57 -45.22 2.52
C VAL A 118 -1.15 -43.95 3.12
N ASP A 119 -0.43 -42.84 3.04
CA ASP A 119 -0.92 -41.54 3.50
C ASP A 119 -2.16 -41.09 2.72
N VAL A 120 -3.03 -40.33 3.39
CA VAL A 120 -4.16 -39.68 2.74
C VAL A 120 -3.61 -38.72 1.67
N PRO A 121 -4.06 -38.81 0.41
CA PRO A 121 -3.62 -37.89 -0.64
C PRO A 121 -3.89 -36.44 -0.23
N GLN A 122 -2.87 -35.58 -0.35
CA GLN A 122 -2.99 -34.17 0.03
C GLN A 122 -4.12 -33.47 -0.72
N SER A 123 -4.38 -33.84 -1.99
CA SER A 123 -5.51 -33.30 -2.77
C SER A 123 -6.86 -33.55 -2.09
N LEU A 124 -7.07 -34.71 -1.47
CA LEU A 124 -8.30 -35.04 -0.75
C LEU A 124 -8.42 -34.26 0.56
N VAL A 125 -7.30 -34.04 1.26
CA VAL A 125 -7.24 -33.18 2.46
C VAL A 125 -7.63 -31.75 2.07
N ASP A 126 -7.03 -31.24 1.00
CA ASP A 126 -7.26 -29.93 0.44
C ASP A 126 -8.73 -29.76 0.03
N GLU A 127 -9.30 -30.69 -0.74
CA GLU A 127 -10.73 -30.70 -1.13
C GLU A 127 -11.68 -30.69 0.05
N ARG A 128 -11.39 -31.50 1.09
CA ARG A 128 -12.21 -31.55 2.30
C ARG A 128 -12.16 -30.22 3.05
N GLU A 129 -10.99 -29.58 3.10
CA GLU A 129 -10.84 -28.23 3.67
C GLU A 129 -11.63 -27.20 2.84
N ARG A 130 -11.55 -27.24 1.49
CA ARG A 130 -12.34 -26.38 0.59
C ARG A 130 -13.83 -26.47 0.90
N LEU A 131 -14.33 -27.69 1.01
CA LEU A 131 -15.74 -27.96 1.26
C LEU A 131 -16.20 -27.39 2.61
N LEU A 132 -15.38 -27.54 3.66
CA LEU A 132 -15.67 -26.98 4.97
C LEU A 132 -15.64 -25.43 4.92
N ILE A 133 -14.68 -24.83 4.23
CA ILE A 133 -14.62 -23.37 4.04
C ILE A 133 -15.89 -22.87 3.33
N ALA A 134 -16.28 -23.52 2.22
CA ALA A 134 -17.48 -23.18 1.49
C ALA A 134 -18.75 -23.28 2.36
N LEU A 135 -18.83 -24.31 3.22
CA LEU A 135 -19.94 -24.51 4.14
C LEU A 135 -20.08 -23.40 5.18
N PHE A 136 -18.96 -22.85 5.67
CA PHE A 136 -18.96 -21.79 6.69
C PHE A 136 -19.01 -20.36 6.12
N GLY A 137 -19.02 -20.21 4.80
CA GLY A 137 -19.17 -18.93 4.10
C GLY A 137 -17.83 -18.30 3.72
N LEU A 138 -17.40 -18.56 2.49
CA LEU A 138 -16.16 -18.02 1.89
C LEU A 138 -15.93 -16.53 2.16
N PRO A 139 -16.90 -15.60 1.97
CA PRO A 139 -16.55 -14.18 1.92
C PRO A 139 -16.11 -13.58 3.26
N THR A 140 -16.54 -14.17 4.37
CA THR A 140 -16.39 -13.62 5.73
C THR A 140 -15.45 -14.43 6.63
N LEU A 141 -14.87 -15.53 6.12
CA LEU A 141 -13.92 -16.34 6.86
C LEU A 141 -12.52 -15.72 6.87
N LEU A 142 -11.77 -15.96 7.95
CA LEU A 142 -10.35 -15.57 8.08
C LEU A 142 -9.41 -16.35 7.14
N ASN A 143 -9.93 -17.37 6.45
CA ASN A 143 -9.24 -18.14 5.44
C ASN A 143 -9.97 -18.01 4.10
N LEU A 144 -9.50 -17.07 3.26
CA LEU A 144 -9.98 -16.91 1.88
C LEU A 144 -9.27 -17.79 0.86
N GLN A 145 -8.22 -18.52 1.24
CA GLN A 145 -7.78 -19.62 0.39
C GLN A 145 -9.02 -20.49 0.18
N THR A 146 -9.41 -20.75 -1.06
CA THR A 146 -10.50 -21.67 -1.42
C THR A 146 -10.24 -23.10 -0.97
N GLY A 147 -9.37 -23.33 0.02
CA GLY A 147 -8.76 -24.53 0.55
C GLY A 147 -7.65 -25.05 -0.36
N GLY A 148 -6.69 -25.76 0.23
CA GLY A 148 -5.64 -26.50 -0.45
C GLY A 148 -4.40 -25.74 -0.89
N PHE A 149 -3.23 -26.35 -0.69
CA PHE A 149 -1.93 -25.83 -1.12
C PHE A 149 -1.80 -25.74 -2.65
N LEU A 150 -2.66 -26.44 -3.39
CA LEU A 150 -2.67 -26.47 -4.84
C LEU A 150 -4.11 -26.28 -5.31
N PRO A 151 -4.48 -25.22 -6.05
CA PRO A 151 -5.60 -25.32 -6.96
C PRO A 151 -5.27 -26.48 -7.91
N VAL A 152 -5.78 -27.67 -7.63
CA VAL A 152 -5.71 -28.80 -8.55
C VAL A 152 -6.61 -28.39 -9.70
N TRP A 153 -6.01 -27.76 -10.72
CA TRP A 153 -6.65 -27.63 -12.01
C TRP A 153 -6.78 -29.04 -12.56
N GLU A 154 -7.99 -29.58 -12.53
CA GLU A 154 -8.32 -30.78 -13.27
C GLU A 154 -8.76 -30.36 -14.68
N PRO A 155 -8.01 -30.71 -15.73
CA PRO A 155 -8.46 -30.48 -17.10
C PRO A 155 -9.80 -31.20 -17.31
N ARG A 156 -10.66 -30.62 -18.16
CA ARG A 156 -11.83 -31.37 -18.63
C ARG A 156 -11.35 -32.62 -19.36
N GLU A 157 -12.13 -33.70 -19.30
CA GLU A 157 -11.79 -34.95 -19.98
C GLU A 157 -11.52 -34.72 -21.48
N GLU A 158 -12.30 -33.84 -22.11
CA GLU A 158 -12.10 -33.41 -23.51
C GLU A 158 -10.73 -32.77 -23.75
N ASP A 159 -10.27 -31.89 -22.83
CA ASP A 159 -8.97 -31.23 -22.92
C ASP A 159 -7.83 -32.24 -22.68
N ALA A 160 -8.03 -33.17 -21.74
CA ALA A 160 -7.07 -34.24 -21.47
C ALA A 160 -6.93 -35.18 -22.68
N VAL A 161 -8.04 -35.54 -23.32
CA VAL A 161 -8.06 -36.33 -24.56
C VAL A 161 -7.40 -35.55 -25.70
N LEU A 162 -7.71 -34.26 -25.86
CA LEU A 162 -7.08 -33.40 -26.87
C LEU A 162 -5.56 -33.35 -26.67
N PHE A 163 -5.11 -33.09 -25.43
CA PHE A 163 -3.68 -33.05 -25.09
C PHE A 163 -2.99 -34.40 -25.34
N ALA A 164 -3.62 -35.51 -24.96
CA ALA A 164 -3.10 -36.85 -25.25
C ALA A 164 -2.99 -37.11 -26.76
N ASN A 165 -3.98 -36.64 -27.54
CA ASN A 165 -4.00 -36.77 -29.00
C ASN A 165 -2.95 -35.92 -29.71
N LEU A 166 -2.51 -34.81 -29.11
CA LEU A 166 -1.36 -34.04 -29.62
C LEU A 166 -0.06 -34.86 -29.60
N GLN A 167 -0.01 -35.95 -28.82
CA GLN A 167 1.17 -36.81 -28.64
C GLN A 167 2.44 -35.99 -28.33
N SER A 168 2.27 -34.84 -27.67
CA SER A 168 3.36 -33.91 -27.40
C SER A 168 4.33 -34.53 -26.40
N ARG A 169 5.59 -34.61 -26.80
CA ARG A 169 6.70 -35.01 -25.93
C ARG A 169 7.53 -33.82 -25.45
N VAL A 170 7.02 -32.59 -25.65
CA VAL A 170 7.77 -31.37 -25.35
C VAL A 170 8.15 -31.29 -23.87
N LEU A 171 7.24 -31.62 -22.95
CA LEU A 171 7.53 -31.59 -21.51
C LEU A 171 8.25 -32.86 -21.00
N SER A 172 8.14 -33.99 -21.68
CA SER A 172 8.76 -35.25 -21.24
C SER A 172 10.15 -35.49 -21.83
N GLN A 173 10.38 -35.06 -23.07
CA GLN A 173 11.64 -35.18 -23.80
C GLN A 173 12.28 -33.82 -24.08
N GLY A 174 11.49 -32.81 -24.45
CA GLY A 174 12.03 -31.48 -24.78
C GLY A 174 12.72 -30.78 -23.59
N LEU A 175 12.35 -31.09 -22.35
CA LEU A 175 13.07 -30.60 -21.16
C LEU A 175 14.51 -31.17 -21.05
N LEU A 176 14.81 -32.29 -21.72
CA LEU A 176 16.18 -32.81 -21.81
C LEU A 176 17.00 -32.06 -22.87
N ASP A 177 16.32 -31.40 -23.81
CA ASP A 177 16.91 -30.67 -24.94
C ASP A 177 17.05 -29.17 -24.66
N LEU A 178 16.96 -28.74 -23.39
CA LEU A 178 17.13 -27.34 -23.02
C LEU A 178 18.53 -26.87 -23.38
N ARG A 179 18.56 -25.77 -24.13
CA ARG A 179 19.79 -25.07 -24.49
C ARG A 179 19.79 -23.69 -23.87
N SER A 180 20.98 -23.25 -23.50
CA SER A 180 21.21 -21.83 -23.23
C SER A 180 20.82 -21.01 -24.46
N VAL A 181 20.33 -19.80 -24.23
CA VAL A 181 20.07 -18.85 -25.31
C VAL A 181 21.35 -18.47 -26.04
N ASP A 182 21.17 -17.92 -27.24
CA ASP A 182 22.25 -17.31 -28.02
C ASP A 182 22.89 -16.14 -27.25
N VAL A 183 24.18 -15.91 -27.50
CA VAL A 183 24.97 -14.80 -26.94
C VAL A 183 24.33 -13.45 -27.29
N SER A 184 23.67 -13.36 -28.44
CA SER A 184 22.94 -12.17 -28.88
C SER A 184 21.78 -11.80 -27.93
N ILE A 185 20.95 -12.79 -27.54
CA ILE A 185 19.85 -12.61 -26.59
C ILE A 185 20.39 -12.24 -25.22
N HIS A 186 21.46 -12.91 -24.77
CA HIS A 186 22.09 -12.58 -23.49
C HIS A 186 22.58 -11.13 -23.45
N GLY A 187 23.31 -10.68 -24.46
CA GLY A 187 23.82 -9.30 -24.53
C GLY A 187 22.69 -8.27 -24.55
N ALA A 188 21.61 -8.54 -25.29
CA ALA A 188 20.46 -7.65 -25.36
C ALA A 188 19.67 -7.57 -24.02
N LEU A 189 19.55 -8.69 -23.29
CA LEU A 189 18.94 -8.69 -21.96
C LEU A 189 19.82 -8.02 -20.90
N GLU A 190 21.14 -8.15 -21.02
CA GLU A 190 22.10 -7.47 -20.15
C GLU A 190 22.06 -5.95 -20.36
N GLU A 191 22.00 -5.49 -21.61
CA GLU A 191 21.79 -4.08 -21.93
C GLU A 191 20.44 -3.58 -21.38
N LEU A 192 19.36 -4.34 -21.58
CA LEU A 192 18.04 -4.01 -21.04
C LEU A 192 18.04 -3.87 -19.51
N SER A 193 18.70 -4.77 -18.78
CA SER A 193 18.74 -4.69 -17.31
C SER A 193 19.54 -3.47 -16.82
N GLN A 194 20.60 -3.10 -17.54
CA GLN A 194 21.37 -1.90 -17.27
C GLN A 194 20.55 -0.62 -17.53
N ASP A 195 19.83 -0.56 -18.65
CA ASP A 195 18.99 0.58 -19.02
C ASP A 195 17.85 0.80 -18.02
N ILE A 196 17.23 -0.29 -17.54
CA ILE A 196 16.22 -0.23 -16.48
C ILE A 196 16.77 0.42 -15.22
N VAL A 197 17.98 0.05 -14.79
CA VAL A 197 18.61 0.63 -13.59
C VAL A 197 19.11 2.05 -13.83
N ALA A 198 19.56 2.39 -15.04
CA ALA A 198 19.87 3.76 -15.42
C ALA A 198 18.61 4.64 -15.33
N PHE A 199 17.50 4.18 -15.88
CA PHE A 199 16.21 4.88 -15.82
C PHE A 199 15.76 5.14 -14.37
N MET A 200 15.90 4.17 -13.46
CA MET A 200 15.60 4.38 -12.03
C MET A 200 16.48 5.47 -11.38
N LYS A 201 17.74 5.60 -11.81
CA LYS A 201 18.66 6.62 -11.29
C LYS A 201 18.34 8.01 -11.84
N GLU A 202 17.90 8.07 -13.09
CA GLU A 202 17.53 9.32 -13.78
C GLU A 202 16.14 9.82 -13.35
N HIS A 203 15.23 8.92 -12.98
CA HIS A 203 13.85 9.24 -12.63
C HIS A 203 13.43 8.71 -11.24
N PRO A 204 14.19 8.98 -10.17
CA PRO A 204 14.01 8.32 -8.86
C PRO A 204 12.67 8.62 -8.19
N VAL A 205 12.03 9.72 -8.56
CA VAL A 205 10.68 10.08 -8.10
C VAL A 205 9.62 9.21 -8.78
N LEU A 206 9.68 9.10 -10.11
CA LEU A 206 8.71 8.33 -10.90
C LEU A 206 8.76 6.83 -10.55
N THR A 207 9.96 6.31 -10.26
CA THR A 207 10.20 4.91 -9.94
C THR A 207 10.10 4.60 -8.44
N SER A 208 9.82 5.59 -7.59
CA SER A 208 9.82 5.44 -6.12
C SER A 208 11.17 4.96 -5.54
N THR A 209 12.28 5.27 -6.21
CA THR A 209 13.66 4.89 -5.82
C THR A 209 14.47 6.08 -5.26
N SER A 210 13.81 7.17 -4.89
CA SER A 210 14.43 8.34 -4.24
C SER A 210 14.91 8.07 -2.82
N ARG A 211 14.30 7.11 -2.12
CA ARG A 211 14.67 6.71 -0.75
C ARG A 211 15.73 5.59 -0.78
N PRO A 212 15.40 4.33 -1.12
CA PRO A 212 16.43 3.33 -1.35
C PRO A 212 16.94 3.44 -2.80
N PRO A 213 18.25 3.65 -3.02
CA PRO A 213 18.81 3.50 -4.36
C PRO A 213 18.74 2.03 -4.80
N PRO A 214 18.76 1.76 -6.13
CA PRO A 214 18.77 0.40 -6.64
C PRO A 214 19.91 -0.43 -6.05
N SER A 215 19.61 -1.63 -5.56
CA SER A 215 20.62 -2.56 -5.07
C SER A 215 21.63 -2.88 -6.17
N PRO A 216 22.95 -2.95 -5.88
CA PRO A 216 23.97 -3.26 -6.89
C PRO A 216 23.73 -4.60 -7.62
N GLY A 217 23.05 -5.56 -6.98
CA GLY A 217 22.71 -6.86 -7.57
C GLY A 217 21.39 -6.89 -8.34
N LEU A 218 20.68 -5.76 -8.45
CA LEU A 218 19.40 -5.69 -9.15
C LEU A 218 19.50 -5.96 -10.67
N PRO A 219 20.49 -5.42 -11.42
CA PRO A 219 20.67 -5.78 -12.84
C PRO A 219 20.88 -7.28 -13.04
N ASP A 220 21.71 -7.90 -12.20
CA ASP A 220 21.99 -9.33 -12.25
C ASP A 220 20.74 -10.15 -11.95
N LEU A 221 19.90 -9.70 -11.01
CA LEU A 221 18.62 -10.32 -10.74
C LEU A 221 17.72 -10.27 -11.96
N ILE A 222 17.46 -9.08 -12.52
CA ILE A 222 16.59 -8.87 -13.68
C ILE A 222 17.06 -9.74 -14.85
N LEU A 223 18.37 -9.72 -15.14
CA LEU A 223 18.98 -10.55 -16.17
C LEU A 223 18.75 -12.04 -15.90
N LYS A 224 19.09 -12.50 -14.69
CA LYS A 224 19.02 -13.92 -14.32
C LYS A 224 17.59 -14.47 -14.35
N GLN A 225 16.60 -13.71 -13.89
CA GLN A 225 15.21 -14.14 -13.90
C GLN A 225 14.58 -14.04 -15.29
N GLY A 226 14.93 -13.01 -16.07
CA GLY A 226 14.43 -12.80 -17.42
C GLY A 226 15.06 -13.71 -18.47
N MET A 227 16.19 -14.36 -18.15
CA MET A 227 16.93 -15.24 -19.05
C MET A 227 16.13 -16.52 -19.40
N PRO A 228 15.74 -16.72 -20.68
CA PRO A 228 15.05 -17.93 -21.07
C PRO A 228 15.99 -19.14 -21.21
N SER A 229 15.40 -20.33 -21.18
CA SER A 229 15.94 -21.52 -21.85
C SER A 229 15.21 -21.74 -23.17
N THR A 230 15.88 -22.35 -24.15
CA THR A 230 15.27 -22.63 -25.46
C THR A 230 15.18 -24.13 -25.76
N ILE A 231 14.17 -24.51 -26.52
CA ILE A 231 14.00 -25.83 -27.13
C ILE A 231 13.90 -25.63 -28.63
N ASN A 232 14.86 -26.17 -29.38
CA ASN A 232 14.98 -25.94 -30.83
C ASN A 232 15.00 -24.45 -31.24
N GLY A 233 15.57 -23.59 -30.39
CA GLY A 233 15.62 -22.14 -30.61
C GLY A 233 14.34 -21.40 -30.20
N PHE A 234 13.31 -22.11 -29.71
CA PHE A 234 12.06 -21.53 -29.23
C PHE A 234 12.05 -21.38 -27.71
N VAL A 235 11.54 -20.25 -27.21
CA VAL A 235 11.20 -20.05 -25.80
C VAL A 235 9.77 -20.56 -25.61
N LEU A 236 9.55 -21.60 -24.82
CA LEU A 236 8.20 -22.18 -24.75
C LEU A 236 7.20 -21.28 -24.02
N LEU A 237 7.64 -20.67 -22.92
CA LEU A 237 6.78 -19.97 -21.99
C LEU A 237 7.56 -18.83 -21.33
N ALA A 238 7.00 -17.63 -21.31
CA ALA A 238 7.47 -16.51 -20.50
C ALA A 238 6.43 -16.14 -19.44
N LEU A 239 6.87 -15.86 -18.21
CA LEU A 239 6.01 -15.42 -17.11
C LEU A 239 6.20 -13.92 -16.88
N ILE A 240 5.11 -13.15 -16.91
CA ILE A 240 5.17 -11.70 -16.74
C ILE A 240 4.50 -11.29 -15.42
N GLY A 241 5.30 -10.89 -14.45
CA GLY A 241 4.88 -10.33 -13.16
C GLY A 241 4.39 -8.90 -13.27
N LYS A 242 3.71 -8.41 -12.22
CA LYS A 242 3.22 -7.03 -12.15
C LYS A 242 4.33 -6.05 -11.78
N ASP A 243 4.82 -6.17 -10.54
CA ASP A 243 5.82 -5.29 -9.97
C ASP A 243 6.79 -6.07 -9.08
N ILE A 244 8.07 -5.68 -9.11
CA ILE A 244 9.06 -6.20 -8.16
C ILE A 244 8.67 -5.76 -6.75
N THR A 245 8.80 -6.67 -5.78
CA THR A 245 8.54 -6.27 -4.39
C THR A 245 9.60 -5.34 -3.87
N LEU A 246 9.25 -4.52 -2.89
CA LEU A 246 10.24 -3.78 -2.12
C LEU A 246 11.28 -4.71 -1.47
N GLU A 247 10.86 -5.90 -1.00
CA GLU A 247 11.78 -6.87 -0.39
C GLU A 247 12.80 -7.40 -1.42
N ASP A 248 12.35 -7.80 -2.61
CA ASP A 248 13.21 -8.32 -3.68
C ASP A 248 14.01 -7.20 -4.37
N TYR A 249 13.51 -5.96 -4.34
CA TYR A 249 14.26 -4.79 -4.79
C TYR A 249 15.44 -4.48 -3.85
N LEU A 250 15.21 -4.51 -2.53
CA LEU A 250 16.24 -4.26 -1.51
C LEU A 250 17.20 -5.45 -1.37
N GLN A 251 16.67 -6.68 -1.46
CA GLN A 251 17.39 -7.93 -1.37
C GLN A 251 17.13 -8.75 -2.64
N PRO A 252 17.92 -8.53 -3.71
CA PRO A 252 17.70 -9.18 -5.00
C PRO A 252 17.59 -10.70 -4.92
N ARG A 253 16.36 -11.21 -5.09
CA ARG A 253 16.03 -12.64 -5.07
C ARG A 253 15.08 -12.98 -6.23
N PRO A 254 15.35 -14.03 -7.02
CA PRO A 254 14.46 -14.48 -8.07
C PRO A 254 13.09 -14.90 -7.54
N PHE A 255 12.04 -14.55 -8.26
CA PHE A 255 10.65 -14.90 -7.93
C PHE A 255 10.46 -16.41 -7.72
N LEU A 256 11.07 -17.24 -8.59
CA LEU A 256 10.91 -18.71 -8.58
C LEU A 256 11.91 -19.45 -7.67
N GLN A 257 12.60 -18.78 -6.73
CA GLN A 257 13.68 -19.41 -5.95
C GLN A 257 13.22 -20.20 -4.70
N LYS A 258 11.93 -20.22 -4.35
CA LYS A 258 11.44 -20.88 -3.12
C LYS A 258 11.26 -22.40 -3.30
N GLY A 259 12.34 -23.16 -3.12
CA GLY A 259 12.30 -24.61 -2.81
C GLY A 259 13.44 -25.45 -3.42
N ASN A 260 13.92 -26.46 -2.69
CA ASN A 260 15.00 -27.37 -3.10
C ASN A 260 14.70 -28.21 -4.36
N THR A 261 13.46 -28.21 -4.86
CA THR A 261 13.02 -28.93 -6.07
C THR A 261 12.64 -28.01 -7.25
N GLY A 262 12.49 -26.70 -7.01
CA GLY A 262 12.00 -25.73 -8.00
C GLY A 262 13.07 -25.15 -8.92
N THR A 263 14.36 -25.35 -8.63
CA THR A 263 15.47 -24.70 -9.37
C THR A 263 15.55 -25.08 -10.84
N LYS A 264 15.13 -26.30 -11.21
CA LYS A 264 15.10 -26.74 -12.63
C LYS A 264 13.93 -26.15 -13.42
N LEU A 265 12.77 -25.97 -12.78
CA LEU A 265 11.60 -25.31 -13.39
C LEU A 265 11.74 -23.79 -13.43
N ALA A 266 12.43 -23.21 -12.45
CA ALA A 266 12.78 -21.80 -12.46
C ALA A 266 13.70 -21.42 -13.62
N ALA A 267 14.58 -22.33 -14.06
CA ALA A 267 15.44 -22.13 -15.22
C ALA A 267 14.71 -22.31 -16.56
N LEU A 268 13.53 -22.94 -16.55
CA LEU A 268 12.76 -23.23 -17.74
C LEU A 268 11.92 -22.04 -18.21
N PHE A 269 11.38 -21.31 -17.26
CA PHE A 269 10.40 -20.26 -17.52
C PHE A 269 10.97 -18.94 -17.03
N PRO A 270 11.46 -18.08 -17.93
CA PRO A 270 11.89 -16.76 -17.53
C PRO A 270 10.72 -16.00 -16.90
N PHE A 271 11.06 -15.18 -15.92
CA PHE A 271 10.15 -14.32 -15.21
C PHE A 271 10.59 -12.87 -15.40
N PHE A 272 9.68 -11.99 -15.81
CA PHE A 272 9.96 -10.57 -15.99
C PHE A 272 8.83 -9.73 -15.41
N ASP A 273 9.12 -8.70 -14.63
CA ASP A 273 8.09 -7.81 -14.10
C ASP A 273 7.80 -6.68 -15.08
N LEU A 274 6.52 -6.38 -15.33
CA LEU A 274 6.11 -5.20 -16.09
C LEU A 274 6.68 -3.93 -15.46
N ILE A 275 6.65 -3.82 -14.13
CA ILE A 275 7.21 -2.69 -13.38
C ILE A 275 8.46 -3.19 -12.61
N PRO A 276 9.67 -3.02 -13.15
CA PRO A 276 10.90 -3.58 -12.57
C PRO A 276 11.46 -2.76 -11.39
N TRP A 277 10.67 -1.86 -10.80
CA TRP A 277 11.00 -1.02 -9.64
C TRP A 277 9.84 -1.03 -8.62
N PRO A 278 10.05 -0.64 -7.34
CA PRO A 278 9.07 -0.80 -6.27
C PRO A 278 8.00 0.31 -6.32
N CYS A 279 7.30 0.43 -7.45
CA CYS A 279 6.18 1.33 -7.66
C CYS A 279 4.99 0.55 -8.21
N HIS A 280 3.78 0.97 -7.87
CA HIS A 280 2.54 0.36 -8.39
C HIS A 280 1.96 1.15 -9.57
N ASP A 281 2.47 2.35 -9.82
CA ASP A 281 2.05 3.19 -10.93
C ASP A 281 2.76 2.74 -12.21
N ILE A 282 1.95 2.41 -13.22
CA ILE A 282 2.46 2.09 -14.54
C ILE A 282 2.87 3.37 -15.28
N SER A 283 4.02 3.32 -15.96
CA SER A 283 4.50 4.37 -16.85
C SER A 283 4.65 3.83 -18.28
N GLN A 284 4.73 4.73 -19.26
CA GLN A 284 5.03 4.30 -20.63
C GLN A 284 6.39 3.58 -20.69
N ALA A 285 7.38 4.05 -19.94
CA ALA A 285 8.70 3.41 -19.87
C ALA A 285 8.63 1.95 -19.39
N SER A 286 7.79 1.62 -18.40
CA SER A 286 7.60 0.21 -17.99
C SER A 286 7.02 -0.66 -19.12
N ILE A 287 6.07 -0.14 -19.89
CA ILE A 287 5.48 -0.84 -21.03
C ILE A 287 6.54 -1.01 -22.14
N ASP A 288 7.35 0.02 -22.40
CA ASP A 288 8.41 0.00 -23.41
C ASP A 288 9.50 -1.02 -23.04
N PHE A 289 9.90 -1.10 -21.77
CA PHE A 289 10.84 -2.11 -21.28
C PHE A 289 10.29 -3.53 -21.40
N LEU A 290 9.00 -3.75 -21.09
CA LEU A 290 8.36 -5.05 -21.34
C LEU A 290 8.32 -5.39 -22.83
N GLY A 291 8.01 -4.40 -23.69
CA GLY A 291 8.03 -4.60 -25.13
C GLY A 291 9.41 -4.95 -25.67
N ARG A 292 10.46 -4.28 -25.18
CA ARG A 292 11.85 -4.61 -25.53
C ARG A 292 12.22 -5.99 -25.01
N TYR A 293 11.86 -6.35 -23.78
CA TYR A 293 12.05 -7.70 -23.25
C TYR A 293 11.41 -8.75 -24.18
N LEU A 294 10.13 -8.58 -24.51
CA LEU A 294 9.41 -9.48 -25.40
C LEU A 294 10.12 -9.56 -26.74
N ARG A 295 10.40 -8.45 -27.45
CA ARG A 295 11.14 -8.48 -28.72
C ARG A 295 12.49 -9.21 -28.62
N THR A 296 13.21 -9.05 -27.51
CA THR A 296 14.50 -9.71 -27.28
C THR A 296 14.37 -11.23 -27.08
N VAL A 297 13.39 -11.68 -26.29
CA VAL A 297 13.18 -13.12 -26.05
C VAL A 297 12.34 -13.79 -27.14
N ASN A 298 11.66 -12.98 -27.96
CA ASN A 298 10.54 -13.41 -28.79
C ASN A 298 10.69 -13.08 -30.28
N PRO A 299 11.70 -13.62 -30.96
CA PRO A 299 11.50 -14.18 -32.30
C PRO A 299 10.87 -15.59 -32.26
N SER A 300 10.61 -16.10 -31.05
CA SER A 300 10.65 -17.54 -30.73
C SER A 300 9.79 -17.95 -29.52
N SER A 301 9.11 -17.02 -28.85
CA SER A 301 8.34 -17.27 -27.62
C SER A 301 6.87 -17.58 -27.90
N VAL A 302 6.47 -18.82 -27.62
CA VAL A 302 5.16 -19.34 -28.06
C VAL A 302 4.03 -18.84 -27.16
N VAL A 303 4.25 -18.85 -25.83
CA VAL A 303 3.22 -18.51 -24.84
C VAL A 303 3.76 -17.53 -23.80
N THR A 304 2.96 -16.51 -23.50
CA THR A 304 3.20 -15.56 -22.41
C THR A 304 2.10 -15.69 -21.37
N VAL A 305 2.43 -16.06 -20.14
CA VAL A 305 1.47 -16.08 -19.03
C VAL A 305 1.64 -14.82 -18.19
N THR A 306 0.58 -14.05 -18.05
CA THR A 306 0.61 -12.81 -17.27
C THR A 306 0.07 -13.03 -15.87
N CYS A 307 0.77 -12.53 -14.87
CA CYS A 307 0.49 -12.72 -13.45
C CYS A 307 -0.16 -11.48 -12.83
N SER A 308 -1.16 -10.85 -13.47
CA SER A 308 -2.06 -9.85 -12.89
C SER A 308 -3.00 -9.27 -13.96
N GLN A 309 -4.10 -8.62 -13.53
CA GLN A 309 -4.98 -7.88 -14.45
C GLN A 309 -4.24 -6.76 -15.19
N LEU A 310 -3.34 -6.03 -14.51
CA LEU A 310 -2.63 -4.91 -15.12
C LEU A 310 -1.77 -5.39 -16.29
N VAL A 311 -0.98 -6.44 -16.09
CA VAL A 311 -0.12 -7.02 -17.12
C VAL A 311 -0.95 -7.60 -18.26
N SER A 312 -2.02 -8.34 -17.95
CA SER A 312 -2.94 -8.85 -18.98
C SER A 312 -3.56 -7.72 -19.80
N SER A 313 -3.90 -6.61 -19.15
CA SER A 313 -4.48 -5.42 -19.79
C SER A 313 -3.49 -4.74 -20.72
N VAL A 314 -2.22 -4.62 -20.32
CA VAL A 314 -1.14 -4.09 -21.16
C VAL A 314 -0.92 -4.93 -22.41
N LEU A 315 -0.84 -6.26 -22.27
CA LEU A 315 -0.66 -7.14 -23.43
C LEU A 315 -1.91 -7.25 -24.31
N ALA A 316 -3.11 -7.15 -23.73
CA ALA A 316 -4.36 -7.07 -24.51
C ALA A 316 -4.51 -5.75 -25.29
N ALA A 317 -3.72 -4.74 -24.93
CA ALA A 317 -3.59 -3.48 -25.65
C ALA A 317 -2.36 -3.46 -26.57
N ASP A 318 -1.75 -4.62 -26.88
CA ASP A 318 -0.60 -4.72 -27.78
C ASP A 318 0.56 -3.79 -27.33
N LEU A 319 0.78 -3.68 -26.02
CA LEU A 319 1.79 -2.80 -25.40
C LEU A 319 1.61 -1.30 -25.71
N VAL A 320 0.41 -0.86 -26.10
CA VAL A 320 0.15 0.57 -26.36
C VAL A 320 -0.21 1.31 -25.07
N HIS A 321 -0.95 0.68 -24.16
CA HIS A 321 -1.42 1.28 -22.90
C HIS A 321 -1.88 0.21 -21.90
N ASP A 322 -2.36 0.61 -20.71
CA ASP A 322 -2.68 -0.28 -19.58
C ASP A 322 -4.16 -0.66 -19.44
N GLN A 323 -4.98 -0.33 -20.43
CA GLN A 323 -6.46 -0.46 -20.36
C GLN A 323 -7.01 -1.51 -21.32
N GLY A 324 -6.21 -2.41 -21.90
CA GLY A 324 -6.72 -3.40 -22.87
C GLY A 324 -7.78 -4.37 -22.33
N LEU A 325 -7.86 -4.59 -21.01
CA LEU A 325 -8.90 -5.41 -20.37
C LEU A 325 -9.65 -4.64 -19.26
N PRO A 326 -10.99 -4.70 -19.23
CA PRO A 326 -11.77 -4.08 -18.16
C PRO A 326 -11.57 -4.80 -16.83
N ARG A 327 -11.41 -4.04 -15.74
CA ARG A 327 -11.26 -4.59 -14.38
C ARG A 327 -12.48 -5.41 -13.94
N ALA A 328 -13.69 -4.94 -14.22
CA ALA A 328 -14.94 -5.55 -13.76
C ALA A 328 -15.14 -7.00 -14.25
N ASN A 329 -14.62 -7.33 -15.44
CA ASN A 329 -14.82 -8.63 -16.07
C ASN A 329 -13.51 -9.42 -16.26
N PHE A 330 -12.43 -9.05 -15.55
CA PHE A 330 -11.13 -9.68 -15.74
C PHE A 330 -11.16 -11.20 -15.56
N LEU A 331 -11.96 -11.72 -14.63
CA LEU A 331 -12.10 -13.17 -14.41
C LEU A 331 -12.62 -13.93 -15.63
N GLN A 332 -13.38 -13.29 -16.52
CA GLN A 332 -13.83 -13.89 -17.77
C GLN A 332 -12.70 -14.02 -18.81
N HIS A 333 -11.57 -13.36 -18.58
CA HIS A 333 -10.39 -13.39 -19.44
C HIS A 333 -9.30 -14.33 -18.89
N VAL A 334 -9.35 -14.68 -17.60
CA VAL A 334 -8.39 -15.62 -16.99
C VAL A 334 -8.48 -16.98 -17.66
N GLY A 335 -7.33 -17.51 -18.09
CA GLY A 335 -7.22 -18.79 -18.80
C GLY A 335 -7.65 -18.74 -20.27
N VAL A 336 -8.13 -17.60 -20.78
CA VAL A 336 -8.57 -17.46 -22.17
C VAL A 336 -7.38 -16.97 -23.03
N PRO A 337 -6.83 -17.81 -23.92
CA PRO A 337 -5.68 -17.43 -24.74
C PRO A 337 -6.05 -16.33 -25.74
N ARG A 338 -5.11 -15.41 -25.98
CA ARG A 338 -5.25 -14.29 -26.91
C ARG A 338 -3.95 -14.08 -27.68
N LEU A 339 -4.03 -13.52 -28.87
CA LEU A 339 -2.83 -13.07 -29.58
C LEU A 339 -2.50 -11.65 -29.13
N CYS A 340 -1.25 -11.40 -28.76
CA CYS A 340 -0.69 -10.08 -28.58
C CYS A 340 0.38 -9.85 -29.64
N ASN A 341 0.31 -8.69 -30.29
CA ASN A 341 1.37 -8.19 -31.16
C ASN A 341 2.25 -7.23 -30.34
N TYR A 342 3.56 -7.41 -30.40
CA TYR A 342 4.54 -6.54 -29.72
C TYR A 342 5.54 -5.91 -30.70
N MET A 343 5.15 -5.79 -31.97
CA MET A 343 5.77 -4.83 -32.91
C MET A 343 5.86 -3.47 -32.24
N ASP A 344 6.84 -2.67 -32.67
CA ASP A 344 6.93 -1.29 -32.20
C ASP A 344 5.56 -0.61 -32.41
N PRO A 345 4.94 -0.05 -31.36
CA PRO A 345 3.64 0.61 -31.49
C PRO A 345 3.63 1.64 -32.61
N GLN A 346 4.73 2.35 -32.86
CA GLN A 346 4.82 3.31 -33.97
C GLN A 346 4.77 2.59 -35.32
N GLU A 347 5.54 1.53 -35.47
CA GLU A 347 5.57 0.72 -36.69
C GLU A 347 4.21 0.06 -36.97
N PHE A 348 3.59 -0.51 -35.94
CA PHE A 348 2.25 -1.10 -36.01
C PHE A 348 1.19 -0.07 -36.39
N ILE A 349 1.31 1.15 -35.86
CA ILE A 349 0.41 2.26 -36.18
C ILE A 349 0.63 2.76 -37.62
N GLU A 350 1.85 2.71 -38.15
CA GLU A 350 2.20 3.28 -39.47
C GLU A 350 2.07 2.31 -40.65
N GLN A 351 2.50 1.04 -40.51
CA GLN A 351 2.80 0.18 -41.68
C GLN A 351 1.64 -0.67 -42.21
N GLU A 352 0.47 -0.64 -41.59
CA GLU A 352 -0.74 -1.28 -42.12
C GLU A 352 -0.63 -2.76 -42.52
N PRO A 353 0.00 -3.67 -41.75
CA PRO A 353 -0.12 -5.07 -42.10
C PRO A 353 -1.58 -5.50 -41.92
N GLU A 354 -2.18 -6.07 -42.97
CA GLU A 354 -3.35 -6.93 -42.80
C GLU A 354 -2.99 -8.04 -41.77
N VAL A 355 -3.96 -8.73 -41.20
CA VAL A 355 -3.65 -9.81 -40.22
C VAL A 355 -2.67 -10.84 -40.80
N GLU A 356 -2.65 -10.98 -42.13
CA GLU A 356 -1.74 -11.82 -42.91
C GLU A 356 -0.31 -11.26 -43.08
N ASP A 357 -0.11 -9.95 -42.92
CA ASP A 357 1.20 -9.26 -43.05
C ASP A 357 1.88 -9.00 -41.69
N ARG A 358 1.24 -9.38 -40.59
CA ARG A 358 1.86 -9.29 -39.27
C ARG A 358 3.11 -10.14 -39.29
N ASP A 359 4.24 -9.57 -38.88
CA ASP A 359 5.45 -10.37 -38.69
C ASP A 359 5.12 -11.53 -37.73
N PRO A 360 5.10 -12.79 -38.20
CA PRO A 360 4.79 -13.91 -37.33
C PRO A 360 5.82 -14.06 -36.22
N GLN A 361 6.99 -13.41 -36.33
CA GLN A 361 8.00 -13.33 -35.28
C GLN A 361 7.67 -12.30 -34.20
N ALA A 362 6.63 -11.47 -34.36
CA ALA A 362 6.25 -10.41 -33.42
C ALA A 362 4.92 -10.69 -32.69
N VAL A 363 4.49 -11.95 -32.62
CA VAL A 363 3.22 -12.36 -32.01
C VAL A 363 3.44 -13.42 -30.93
N THR A 364 2.72 -13.31 -29.82
CA THR A 364 2.71 -14.33 -28.74
C THR A 364 1.29 -14.67 -28.31
N ILE A 365 1.10 -15.90 -27.83
CA ILE A 365 -0.14 -16.32 -27.20
C ILE A 365 -0.11 -15.88 -25.73
N VAL A 366 -0.90 -14.87 -25.39
CA VAL A 366 -1.07 -14.40 -24.02
C VAL A 366 -2.16 -15.20 -23.32
N VAL A 367 -1.84 -15.74 -22.16
CA VAL A 367 -2.79 -16.41 -21.27
C VAL A 367 -2.89 -15.59 -19.98
N PRO A 368 -3.98 -14.84 -19.79
CA PRO A 368 -4.21 -14.11 -18.55
C PRO A 368 -4.31 -15.06 -17.36
N SER A 369 -3.57 -14.78 -16.29
CA SER A 369 -3.65 -15.49 -15.01
C SER A 369 -3.94 -14.51 -13.88
N LEU A 370 -4.53 -15.02 -12.81
CA LEU A 370 -4.50 -14.32 -11.54
C LEU A 370 -3.05 -14.21 -11.07
N ASP A 371 -2.72 -13.08 -10.46
CA ASP A 371 -1.43 -12.92 -9.80
C ASP A 371 -1.29 -14.04 -8.74
N PRO A 372 -0.29 -14.92 -8.82
CA PRO A 372 -0.08 -15.98 -7.83
C PRO A 372 0.29 -15.41 -6.47
N GLY A 373 0.79 -14.17 -6.46
CA GLY A 373 0.94 -13.34 -5.29
C GLY A 373 -0.38 -12.81 -4.77
N ARG A 374 -1.48 -12.71 -5.55
CA ARG A 374 -2.79 -12.21 -5.07
C ARG A 374 -3.32 -13.03 -3.89
N ASP A 375 -3.20 -14.35 -3.93
CA ASP A 375 -3.60 -15.22 -2.81
C ASP A 375 -2.71 -15.04 -1.56
N ASN A 376 -1.53 -14.43 -1.71
CA ASN A 376 -0.59 -14.10 -0.62
C ASN A 376 -0.53 -12.58 -0.29
N ARG A 377 -0.97 -11.69 -1.19
CA ARG A 377 -0.76 -10.23 -1.21
C ARG A 377 -2.03 -9.40 -1.43
N THR A 378 -3.25 -9.96 -1.47
CA THR A 378 -4.47 -9.21 -1.07
C THR A 378 -4.48 -8.90 0.43
N ARG A 379 -3.31 -8.59 0.97
CA ARG A 379 -3.00 -8.18 2.32
C ARG A 379 -2.31 -6.81 2.35
N GLY A 380 -2.59 -5.98 1.34
CA GLY A 380 -2.15 -4.60 1.27
C GLY A 380 -2.00 -4.12 -0.17
N SER A 381 -2.94 -3.27 -0.61
CA SER A 381 -2.82 -2.18 -1.61
C SER A 381 -3.92 -2.14 -2.69
N VAL A 382 -4.71 -1.05 -2.57
CA VAL A 382 -5.55 -0.31 -3.55
C VAL A 382 -6.92 -0.93 -3.95
N PRO A 383 -8.02 -0.16 -3.82
CA PRO A 383 -9.36 -0.69 -3.59
C PRO A 383 -10.14 -1.09 -4.86
N TYR A 384 -11.14 -1.95 -4.63
CA TYR A 384 -12.32 -2.10 -5.48
C TYR A 384 -13.40 -1.13 -4.97
N ASP A 385 -13.58 0.01 -5.64
CA ASP A 385 -14.65 0.96 -5.33
C ASP A 385 -15.90 0.66 -6.17
N GLU A 386 -16.88 0.02 -5.54
CA GLU A 386 -18.25 -0.11 -6.05
C GLU A 386 -19.24 0.83 -5.33
N SER A 387 -18.74 1.80 -4.55
CA SER A 387 -19.59 2.68 -3.75
C SER A 387 -19.12 4.14 -3.71
N GLU A 388 -18.96 4.78 -4.87
CA GLU A 388 -19.00 6.25 -4.98
C GLU A 388 -20.45 6.77 -4.86
N GLY A 389 -21.13 6.38 -3.79
CA GLY A 389 -22.53 6.70 -3.53
C GLY A 389 -22.83 6.84 -2.04
N ASN A 390 -22.03 7.62 -1.29
CA ASN A 390 -22.38 8.35 -0.05
C ASN A 390 -21.16 8.70 0.83
N LEU A 391 -20.15 9.40 0.28
CA LEU A 391 -19.04 9.94 1.08
C LEU A 391 -18.92 11.45 0.91
N SER A 392 -19.92 12.17 1.46
CA SER A 392 -19.77 13.58 1.82
C SER A 392 -20.52 13.87 3.12
N LEU A 393 -20.12 13.24 4.23
CA LEU A 393 -20.45 13.68 5.59
C LEU A 393 -19.79 12.71 6.58
N ARG A 394 -18.73 13.20 7.26
CA ARG A 394 -18.04 12.68 8.47
C ARG A 394 -16.52 12.58 8.29
N ARG A 395 -15.87 13.74 8.27
CA ARG A 395 -14.56 13.92 8.90
C ARG A 395 -14.70 15.09 9.87
N GLY A 396 -14.64 14.80 11.17
CA GLY A 396 -14.67 15.81 12.23
C GLY A 396 -14.41 15.14 13.58
N ALA A 397 -13.35 15.61 14.25
CA ALA A 397 -12.96 15.36 15.64
C ALA A 397 -12.28 14.02 15.99
N ALA A 398 -11.06 13.80 15.45
CA ALA A 398 -10.01 12.99 16.12
C ALA A 398 -8.60 13.23 15.51
N SER A 399 -8.35 14.38 14.89
CA SER A 399 -7.18 14.59 14.01
C SER A 399 -6.54 15.97 14.19
N LEU A 400 -6.17 16.31 15.43
CA LEU A 400 -5.42 17.55 15.70
C LEU A 400 -4.12 17.33 16.48
N GLU A 401 -4.00 16.29 17.32
CA GLU A 401 -2.74 16.07 18.07
C GLU A 401 -1.65 15.30 17.30
N ARG A 402 -1.97 14.68 16.15
CA ARG A 402 -0.98 13.93 15.32
C ARG A 402 -0.56 14.63 14.02
N LEU A 403 -1.03 15.85 13.76
CA LEU A 403 -0.66 16.58 12.53
C LEU A 403 0.73 17.21 12.57
N GLU A 404 1.35 17.37 13.75
CA GLU A 404 2.69 17.95 13.85
C GLU A 404 3.80 16.94 13.52
N ASP A 405 3.58 15.64 13.74
CA ASP A 405 4.54 14.58 13.38
C ASP A 405 4.36 14.05 11.93
N ILE A 406 3.19 14.23 11.32
CA ILE A 406 2.91 13.80 9.93
C ILE A 406 3.17 14.91 8.89
N ALA A 407 3.24 16.18 9.29
CA ALA A 407 3.62 17.29 8.41
C ALA A 407 5.03 17.13 7.81
N GLY A 408 5.88 16.24 8.34
CA GLY A 408 7.19 15.91 7.75
C GLY A 408 7.15 14.85 6.63
N LEU A 409 6.04 14.12 6.43
CA LEU A 409 5.99 12.94 5.55
C LEU A 409 5.00 13.03 4.38
N THR A 410 4.14 14.04 4.34
CA THR A 410 3.43 14.42 3.10
C THR A 410 4.14 15.61 2.47
N ARG A 411 5.19 15.33 1.69
CA ARG A 411 5.76 16.37 0.81
C ARG A 411 4.71 16.71 -0.24
N GLU A 412 4.40 18.00 -0.33
CA GLU A 412 3.66 18.53 -1.46
C GLU A 412 4.34 18.05 -2.75
N MET A 413 3.56 17.36 -3.58
CA MET A 413 3.97 16.90 -4.90
C MET A 413 4.65 18.07 -5.61
N THR A 414 5.87 17.88 -6.11
CA THR A 414 6.61 19.03 -6.65
C THR A 414 5.91 19.58 -7.88
N GLU A 415 6.18 20.86 -8.16
CA GLU A 415 5.73 21.50 -9.38
C GLU A 415 6.13 20.68 -10.62
N GLU A 416 7.34 20.10 -10.61
CA GLU A 416 7.86 19.22 -11.67
C GLU A 416 7.08 17.89 -11.79
N GLU A 417 6.76 17.21 -10.67
CA GLU A 417 5.91 16.01 -10.66
C GLU A 417 4.48 16.28 -11.16
N HIS A 418 3.94 17.46 -10.78
CA HIS A 418 2.63 17.91 -11.23
C HIS A 418 2.63 18.26 -12.71
N GLU A 419 3.67 18.94 -13.20
CA GLU A 419 3.87 19.27 -14.61
C GLU A 419 3.97 18.02 -15.49
N GLN A 420 4.71 16.99 -15.05
CA GLN A 420 4.88 15.77 -15.82
C GLN A 420 3.58 14.94 -15.90
N ARG A 421 2.83 14.83 -14.80
CA ARG A 421 1.48 14.21 -14.80
C ARG A 421 0.48 15.00 -15.65
N SER A 422 0.54 16.34 -15.58
CA SER A 422 -0.26 17.24 -16.41
C SER A 422 0.05 17.06 -17.90
N PHE A 423 1.33 16.94 -18.27
CA PHE A 423 1.77 16.74 -19.64
C PHE A 423 1.25 15.41 -20.23
N SER A 424 1.35 14.29 -19.51
CA SER A 424 0.79 13.00 -19.98
C SER A 424 -0.74 13.00 -20.10
N ALA A 425 -1.45 13.75 -19.24
CA ALA A 425 -2.89 13.94 -19.39
C ALA A 425 -3.22 14.81 -20.61
N GLN A 426 -2.43 15.86 -20.88
CA GLN A 426 -2.60 16.76 -22.02
C GLN A 426 -2.33 16.08 -23.37
N SER A 427 -1.26 15.29 -23.47
CA SER A 427 -0.92 14.55 -24.69
C SER A 427 -2.02 13.55 -25.06
N ARG A 428 -2.62 12.88 -24.07
CA ARG A 428 -3.79 12.03 -24.26
C ARG A 428 -5.01 12.83 -24.72
N ALA A 429 -5.31 13.95 -24.06
CA ALA A 429 -6.44 14.80 -24.42
C ALA A 429 -6.38 15.32 -25.87
N LYS A 430 -5.18 15.70 -26.35
CA LYS A 430 -4.98 16.15 -27.73
C LYS A 430 -5.19 15.03 -28.76
N ALA A 431 -4.68 13.82 -28.49
CA ALA A 431 -4.85 12.68 -29.39
C ALA A 431 -6.34 12.27 -29.58
N PHE A 432 -7.22 12.63 -28.65
CA PHE A 432 -8.66 12.35 -28.74
C PHE A 432 -9.48 13.45 -29.42
N ILE A 433 -8.85 14.43 -30.07
CA ILE A 433 -9.54 15.46 -30.85
C ILE A 433 -9.55 15.07 -32.32
N ALA A 434 -10.71 15.20 -32.93
CA ALA A 434 -10.92 14.83 -34.31
C ALA A 434 -10.16 15.78 -35.26
N GLU A 435 -9.05 15.36 -35.87
CA GLU A 435 -8.25 16.15 -36.83
C GLU A 435 -8.67 15.95 -38.32
N GLY A 436 -8.76 17.04 -39.08
CA GLY A 436 -9.14 17.04 -40.50
C GLY A 436 -10.65 16.96 -40.78
N PRO A 437 -11.11 17.23 -42.01
CA PRO A 437 -12.53 17.14 -42.36
C PRO A 437 -13.09 15.71 -42.23
N PRO A 438 -14.41 15.56 -41.97
CA PRO A 438 -15.07 14.25 -41.99
C PRO A 438 -14.77 13.47 -43.28
N ASN A 439 -14.49 12.17 -43.14
CA ASN A 439 -14.15 11.25 -44.22
C ASN A 439 -12.91 11.64 -45.06
N SER A 440 -12.06 12.54 -44.56
CA SER A 440 -10.77 12.85 -45.21
C SER A 440 -9.75 11.72 -45.02
N PRO A 441 -8.70 11.64 -45.86
CA PRO A 441 -7.61 10.69 -45.66
C PRO A 441 -6.94 10.83 -44.28
N ALA A 442 -6.69 12.06 -43.82
CA ALA A 442 -6.13 12.33 -42.49
C ALA A 442 -7.03 11.79 -41.37
N ARG A 443 -8.34 11.96 -41.51
CA ARG A 443 -9.35 11.43 -40.59
C ARG A 443 -9.35 9.89 -40.59
N ALA A 444 -9.25 9.25 -41.76
CA ALA A 444 -9.16 7.79 -41.88
C ALA A 444 -7.90 7.24 -41.21
N THR A 445 -6.76 7.90 -41.40
CA THR A 445 -5.52 7.58 -40.68
C THR A 445 -5.73 7.71 -39.17
N GLN A 446 -6.21 8.85 -38.67
CA GLN A 446 -6.44 9.04 -37.24
C GLN A 446 -7.41 7.99 -36.66
N ALA A 447 -8.50 7.66 -37.38
CA ALA A 447 -9.44 6.64 -36.96
C ALA A 447 -8.77 5.28 -36.82
N LEU A 448 -7.92 4.92 -37.78
CA LEU A 448 -7.15 3.70 -37.75
C LEU A 448 -6.17 3.66 -36.57
N GLN A 449 -5.47 4.77 -36.30
CA GLN A 449 -4.57 4.88 -35.14
C GLN A 449 -5.34 4.65 -33.84
N LEU A 450 -6.47 5.33 -33.65
CA LEU A 450 -7.32 5.20 -32.46
C LEU A 450 -7.91 3.79 -32.31
N TRP A 451 -8.31 3.15 -33.41
CA TRP A 451 -8.78 1.77 -33.41
C TRP A 451 -7.71 0.78 -32.97
N ARG A 452 -6.48 0.98 -33.46
CA ARG A 452 -5.30 0.18 -33.12
C ARG A 452 -4.94 0.33 -31.67
N SER A 453 -4.97 1.56 -31.16
CA SER A 453 -4.72 1.84 -29.76
C SER A 453 -5.76 1.28 -28.80
N ASN A 454 -6.86 0.63 -29.25
CA ASN A 454 -7.80 -0.12 -28.40
C ASN A 454 -8.27 0.58 -27.11
N TRP A 455 -8.47 1.90 -27.13
CA TRP A 455 -8.92 2.61 -25.94
C TRP A 455 -10.35 2.18 -25.58
N PRO A 456 -10.60 1.51 -24.44
CA PRO A 456 -11.93 0.97 -24.13
C PRO A 456 -13.01 2.04 -24.07
N ASP A 457 -12.62 3.25 -23.65
CA ASP A 457 -13.50 4.40 -23.57
C ASP A 457 -14.03 4.87 -24.94
N LEU A 458 -13.38 4.50 -26.04
CA LEU A 458 -13.90 4.74 -27.40
C LEU A 458 -14.83 3.62 -27.89
N HIS A 459 -14.89 2.50 -27.17
CA HIS A 459 -15.72 1.33 -27.49
C HIS A 459 -16.96 1.21 -26.60
N ILE A 460 -17.22 2.19 -25.73
CA ILE A 460 -18.39 2.22 -24.83
C ILE A 460 -19.74 2.38 -25.55
N TRP A 461 -19.71 2.86 -26.79
CA TRP A 461 -20.92 3.02 -27.61
C TRP A 461 -20.97 1.95 -28.70
N ILE A 462 -19.92 1.85 -29.52
CA ILE A 462 -19.81 0.84 -30.58
C ILE A 462 -18.76 -0.18 -30.16
N SER A 463 -19.19 -1.45 -30.01
CA SER A 463 -18.30 -2.57 -29.66
C SER A 463 -17.16 -2.69 -30.66
N ARG A 464 -16.00 -3.16 -30.18
CA ARG A 464 -14.86 -3.48 -31.04
C ARG A 464 -15.16 -4.61 -32.05
N ASP A 465 -16.20 -5.39 -31.82
CA ASP A 465 -16.65 -6.39 -32.80
C ASP A 465 -17.35 -5.75 -34.02
N ASN A 466 -17.84 -4.52 -33.89
CA ASN A 466 -18.50 -3.80 -34.99
C ASN A 466 -17.56 -2.75 -35.61
N LYS A 467 -16.45 -3.22 -36.19
CA LYS A 467 -15.40 -2.39 -36.79
C LYS A 467 -15.95 -1.39 -37.81
N GLU A 468 -16.81 -1.83 -38.72
CA GLU A 468 -17.33 -0.96 -39.80
C GLU A 468 -18.14 0.21 -39.25
N GLU A 469 -19.05 -0.04 -38.31
CA GLU A 469 -19.84 1.01 -37.65
C GLU A 469 -18.96 1.99 -36.88
N TRP A 470 -17.93 1.47 -36.18
CA TRP A 470 -17.01 2.29 -35.41
C TRP A 470 -16.21 3.22 -36.33
N PHE A 471 -15.66 2.71 -37.43
CA PHE A 471 -14.94 3.53 -38.40
C PHE A 471 -15.86 4.56 -39.07
N ALA A 472 -17.09 4.19 -39.41
CA ALA A 472 -18.06 5.12 -39.97
C ALA A 472 -18.36 6.28 -39.00
N TRP A 473 -18.51 5.99 -37.71
CA TRP A 473 -18.67 7.02 -36.68
C TRP A 473 -17.45 7.93 -36.57
N VAL A 474 -16.28 7.35 -36.32
CA VAL A 474 -15.04 8.12 -36.10
C VAL A 474 -14.74 8.99 -37.31
N ASN A 475 -14.88 8.45 -38.52
CA ASN A 475 -14.69 9.19 -39.76
C ASN A 475 -15.73 10.29 -40.01
N GLY A 476 -16.97 10.09 -39.54
CA GLY A 476 -18.07 11.04 -39.68
C GLY A 476 -18.00 12.23 -38.71
N LEU A 477 -17.13 12.19 -37.70
CA LEU A 477 -17.06 13.26 -36.70
C LEU A 477 -16.53 14.56 -37.30
N ARG A 478 -17.21 15.67 -36.94
CA ARG A 478 -16.80 17.03 -37.33
C ARG A 478 -15.44 17.37 -36.73
N GLU A 479 -14.65 18.10 -37.50
CA GLU A 479 -13.31 18.52 -37.10
C GLU A 479 -13.30 19.25 -35.74
N GLY A 480 -12.29 18.90 -34.95
CA GLY A 480 -12.04 19.25 -33.58
C GLY A 480 -12.95 18.59 -32.54
N ARG A 481 -13.98 17.79 -32.88
CA ARG A 481 -14.83 17.16 -31.86
C ARG A 481 -14.01 16.14 -31.06
N SER A 482 -14.26 16.01 -29.76
CA SER A 482 -13.62 14.95 -28.97
C SER A 482 -14.27 13.59 -29.28
N PHE A 483 -13.46 12.58 -29.63
CA PHE A 483 -13.93 11.21 -29.81
C PHE A 483 -14.53 10.66 -28.52
N PHE A 484 -13.85 10.87 -27.40
CA PHE A 484 -14.29 10.44 -26.08
C PHE A 484 -15.62 11.07 -25.68
N ALA A 485 -15.75 12.39 -25.81
CA ALA A 485 -16.99 13.08 -25.46
C ALA A 485 -18.15 12.63 -26.35
N SER A 486 -17.89 12.38 -27.64
CA SER A 486 -18.86 11.86 -28.60
C SER A 486 -19.26 10.40 -28.32
N ALA A 487 -18.32 9.55 -27.89
CA ALA A 487 -18.60 8.18 -27.48
C ALA A 487 -19.50 8.16 -26.24
N ILE A 488 -19.20 8.97 -25.23
CA ILE A 488 -20.02 9.08 -24.01
C ILE A 488 -21.41 9.62 -24.32
N ALA A 489 -21.50 10.63 -25.20
CA ALA A 489 -22.76 11.21 -25.65
C ALA A 489 -23.72 10.19 -26.24
N SER A 490 -23.15 9.28 -27.03
CA SER A 490 -23.88 8.31 -27.83
C SER A 490 -24.08 6.99 -27.09
N SER A 491 -23.30 6.76 -26.02
CA SER A 491 -23.44 5.58 -25.19
C SER A 491 -24.77 5.62 -24.41
N PRO A 492 -25.54 4.51 -24.40
CA PRO A 492 -26.73 4.40 -23.56
C PRO A 492 -26.39 4.28 -22.05
N LEU A 493 -25.11 4.16 -21.68
CA LEU A 493 -24.66 4.02 -20.29
C LEU A 493 -24.73 5.38 -19.56
N SER A 494 -25.72 5.53 -18.69
CA SER A 494 -26.06 6.79 -17.99
C SER A 494 -24.97 7.32 -17.07
N ASP A 495 -24.13 6.47 -16.47
CA ASP A 495 -23.39 6.85 -15.27
C ASP A 495 -22.17 7.73 -15.56
N LYS A 496 -21.41 7.44 -16.62
CA LYS A 496 -20.28 8.30 -17.03
C LYS A 496 -20.78 9.66 -17.54
N LEU A 497 -21.84 9.65 -18.35
CA LEU A 497 -22.47 10.87 -18.85
C LEU A 497 -23.09 11.69 -17.71
N PHE A 498 -23.74 11.04 -16.75
CA PHE A 498 -24.29 11.65 -15.54
C PHE A 498 -23.19 12.36 -14.75
N ARG A 499 -22.03 11.71 -14.52
CA ARG A 499 -20.89 12.33 -13.83
C ARG A 499 -20.36 13.54 -14.59
N LEU A 500 -20.26 13.45 -15.93
CA LEU A 500 -19.87 14.58 -16.76
C LEU A 500 -20.88 15.73 -16.62
N CYS A 501 -22.18 15.44 -16.66
CA CYS A 501 -23.23 16.45 -16.48
C CYS A 501 -23.18 17.08 -15.08
N GLN A 502 -23.01 16.29 -14.02
CA GLN A 502 -22.85 16.81 -12.65
C GLN A 502 -21.63 17.73 -12.51
N GLN A 503 -20.55 17.43 -13.25
CA GLN A 503 -19.34 18.23 -13.22
C GLN A 503 -19.46 19.56 -13.98
N TRP A 504 -20.16 19.57 -15.13
CA TRP A 504 -20.16 20.69 -16.07
C TRP A 504 -21.48 21.48 -16.11
N ALA A 505 -22.58 20.87 -15.69
CA ALA A 505 -23.93 21.43 -15.60
C ALA A 505 -24.65 20.91 -14.34
N PRO A 506 -24.11 21.19 -13.12
CA PRO A 506 -24.68 20.68 -11.87
C PRO A 506 -26.13 21.14 -11.70
N GLY A 507 -27.04 20.19 -11.48
CA GLY A 507 -28.47 20.45 -11.24
C GLY A 507 -29.36 20.47 -12.50
N GLU A 508 -28.78 20.36 -13.70
CA GLU A 508 -29.57 20.20 -14.92
C GLU A 508 -30.03 18.74 -15.12
N ASP A 509 -31.17 18.54 -15.79
CA ASP A 509 -31.66 17.21 -16.12
C ASP A 509 -30.76 16.57 -17.19
N TYR A 510 -29.91 15.64 -16.76
CA TYR A 510 -28.99 14.94 -17.65
C TYR A 510 -29.72 14.05 -18.68
N ASN A 511 -31.03 13.83 -18.56
CA ASN A 511 -31.81 13.15 -19.59
C ASN A 511 -32.23 14.08 -20.73
N ASP A 512 -32.08 15.40 -20.57
CA ASP A 512 -32.35 16.37 -21.64
C ASP A 512 -31.24 16.29 -22.72
N PRO A 513 -31.58 15.95 -23.97
CA PRO A 513 -30.60 15.88 -25.06
C PRO A 513 -29.90 17.22 -25.34
N ILE A 514 -30.53 18.36 -25.03
CA ILE A 514 -29.92 19.69 -25.16
C ILE A 514 -28.82 19.87 -24.12
N VAL A 515 -29.09 19.51 -22.86
CA VAL A 515 -28.12 19.56 -21.76
C VAL A 515 -26.93 18.66 -22.06
N ARG A 516 -27.18 17.43 -22.53
CA ARG A 516 -26.13 16.50 -22.97
C ARG A 516 -25.25 17.14 -24.04
N GLN A 517 -25.86 17.64 -25.12
CA GLN A 517 -25.16 18.28 -26.22
C GLN A 517 -24.32 19.48 -25.76
N HIS A 518 -24.86 20.30 -24.86
CA HIS A 518 -24.17 21.45 -24.30
C HIS A 518 -22.97 21.05 -23.45
N VAL A 519 -23.13 20.07 -22.55
CA VAL A 519 -22.04 19.54 -21.71
C VAL A 519 -20.91 18.94 -22.55
N ILE A 520 -21.24 18.25 -23.64
CA ILE A 520 -20.25 17.70 -24.59
C ILE A 520 -19.50 18.83 -25.29
N GLU A 521 -20.18 19.90 -25.68
CA GLU A 521 -19.56 21.07 -26.29
C GLU A 521 -18.64 21.79 -25.33
N LEU A 522 -19.05 21.95 -24.06
CA LEU A 522 -18.21 22.52 -23.01
C LEU A 522 -16.98 21.66 -22.72
N ALA A 523 -17.15 20.34 -22.56
CA ALA A 523 -16.05 19.41 -22.33
C ALA A 523 -15.09 19.41 -23.53
N THR A 524 -15.61 19.37 -24.76
CA THR A 524 -14.80 19.43 -25.99
C THR A 524 -14.05 20.77 -26.10
N SER A 525 -14.72 21.88 -25.83
CA SER A 525 -14.12 23.22 -25.86
C SER A 525 -13.00 23.34 -24.83
N ALA A 526 -13.19 22.79 -23.63
CA ALA A 526 -12.17 22.77 -22.59
C ALA A 526 -10.98 21.86 -22.92
N LEU A 527 -11.20 20.75 -23.63
CA LEU A 527 -10.12 19.91 -24.15
C LEU A 527 -9.32 20.63 -25.25
N ARG A 528 -9.96 21.50 -26.05
CA ARG A 528 -9.31 22.26 -27.13
C ARG A 528 -8.49 23.47 -26.65
N HIS A 529 -9.00 24.24 -25.69
CA HIS A 529 -8.51 25.59 -25.37
C HIS A 529 -7.68 25.67 -24.07
N ASP A 530 -6.67 24.81 -23.93
CA ASP A 530 -5.79 24.71 -22.75
C ASP A 530 -6.44 24.15 -21.47
N TRP A 531 -6.20 22.86 -21.26
CA TRP A 531 -6.23 22.26 -19.91
C TRP A 531 -5.23 22.98 -18.96
N ALA A 532 -4.21 23.65 -19.50
CA ALA A 532 -2.99 24.05 -18.79
C ALA A 532 -3.01 25.41 -18.06
N ALA A 533 -3.80 26.40 -18.47
CA ALA A 533 -3.54 27.78 -18.00
C ALA A 533 -4.26 28.16 -16.69
N ASP A 534 -5.46 27.64 -16.43
CA ASP A 534 -6.35 28.28 -15.44
C ASP A 534 -7.01 27.34 -14.42
N ARG A 535 -6.85 26.01 -14.56
CA ARG A 535 -7.51 25.01 -13.70
C ARG A 535 -6.56 24.16 -12.84
N SER A 536 -5.29 24.10 -13.20
CA SER A 536 -4.20 23.44 -12.47
C SER A 536 -3.50 24.33 -11.45
N SER A 537 -3.82 25.63 -11.35
CA SER A 537 -3.23 26.46 -10.30
C SER A 537 -3.69 25.97 -8.93
N SER A 538 -2.70 25.73 -8.06
CA SER A 538 -2.88 25.33 -6.65
C SER A 538 -3.91 26.23 -5.93
N GLU A 539 -3.94 27.50 -6.31
CA GLU A 539 -4.82 28.53 -5.79
C GLU A 539 -6.31 28.29 -6.05
N LYS A 540 -6.68 27.88 -7.28
CA LYS A 540 -8.08 27.59 -7.66
C LYS A 540 -8.54 26.20 -7.18
N GLN A 541 -7.63 25.25 -6.99
CA GLN A 541 -7.96 23.97 -6.33
C GLN A 541 -8.17 24.18 -4.82
N ALA A 542 -7.34 25.00 -4.17
CA ALA A 542 -7.54 25.43 -2.79
C ALA A 542 -8.83 26.26 -2.63
N ALA A 543 -9.15 27.15 -3.58
CA ALA A 543 -10.41 27.91 -3.59
C ALA A 543 -11.64 27.00 -3.74
N ARG A 544 -11.58 25.93 -4.54
CA ARG A 544 -12.66 24.94 -4.66
C ARG A 544 -12.79 24.06 -3.42
N GLY A 545 -11.67 23.70 -2.81
CA GLY A 545 -11.64 23.08 -1.49
C GLY A 545 -12.23 23.99 -0.41
N ARG A 546 -12.11 25.32 -0.54
CA ARG A 546 -12.75 26.31 0.34
C ARG A 546 -14.24 26.49 0.03
N GLN A 547 -14.64 26.52 -1.25
CA GLN A 547 -16.04 26.64 -1.68
C GLN A 547 -16.87 25.40 -1.31
N ARG A 548 -16.31 24.19 -1.45
CA ARG A 548 -16.94 22.95 -0.97
C ARG A 548 -17.04 22.87 0.56
N ARG A 549 -16.11 23.49 1.29
CA ARG A 549 -16.16 23.59 2.77
C ARG A 549 -17.18 24.63 3.26
N GLY A 550 -17.45 25.67 2.48
CA GLY A 550 -18.43 26.72 2.83
C GLY A 550 -19.89 26.32 2.66
N TRP A 551 -20.21 25.37 1.78
CA TRP A 551 -21.60 25.01 1.47
C TRP A 551 -22.20 23.98 2.43
N GLY A 552 -21.40 23.42 3.35
CA GLY A 552 -21.83 22.40 4.32
C GLY A 552 -22.36 22.95 5.65
N LYS A 553 -22.47 24.28 5.83
CA LYS A 553 -22.97 24.88 7.07
C LYS A 553 -23.88 26.07 6.78
N GLN A 554 -25.09 25.79 6.28
CA GLN A 554 -26.20 26.73 6.41
C GLN A 554 -27.19 26.14 7.40
N GLY A 555 -26.90 26.40 8.67
CA GLY A 555 -27.73 26.11 9.84
C GLY A 555 -27.22 27.01 10.96
N GLU A 556 -28.05 27.97 11.35
CA GLU A 556 -27.86 29.03 12.35
C GLU A 556 -26.91 28.67 13.51
N LEU A 557 -25.92 29.54 13.80
CA LEU A 557 -25.41 29.80 15.15
C LEU A 557 -24.61 31.12 15.18
N ASP A 558 -24.87 31.86 16.26
CA ASP A 558 -24.57 33.25 16.61
C ASP A 558 -23.05 33.59 16.70
N GLU A 559 -22.59 34.64 16.01
CA GLU A 559 -21.16 35.04 15.93
C GLU A 559 -20.82 36.22 16.87
N ARG A 560 -19.80 36.05 17.74
CA ARG A 560 -19.09 37.13 18.46
C ARG A 560 -17.58 36.91 18.32
N PHE A 561 -16.81 37.97 18.05
CA PHE A 561 -15.36 37.88 17.79
C PHE A 561 -14.52 38.68 18.80
N LEU A 562 -13.39 38.09 19.21
CA LEU A 562 -12.32 38.72 19.99
C LEU A 562 -11.14 38.98 19.05
N MET A 563 -10.66 40.23 18.94
CA MET A 563 -9.48 40.57 18.13
C MET A 563 -8.42 41.29 18.96
N ALA A 564 -7.21 40.75 18.96
CA ALA A 564 -6.03 41.41 19.52
C ALA A 564 -5.42 42.36 18.48
N THR A 565 -5.10 43.58 18.89
CA THR A 565 -4.43 44.61 18.06
C THR A 565 -3.22 45.16 18.79
N GLU A 566 -2.32 45.87 18.08
CA GLU A 566 -1.13 46.49 18.69
C GLU A 566 -1.44 47.49 19.82
N GLU A 567 -2.66 48.04 19.86
CA GLU A 567 -3.09 48.99 20.89
C GLU A 567 -3.82 48.32 22.09
N GLY A 568 -4.09 47.01 22.02
CA GLY A 568 -4.80 46.23 23.05
C GLY A 568 -5.84 45.25 22.48
N LEU A 569 -6.58 44.59 23.38
CA LEU A 569 -7.67 43.65 23.05
C LEU A 569 -8.98 44.39 22.82
N ASN A 570 -9.60 44.18 21.66
CA ASN A 570 -10.93 44.69 21.33
C ASN A 570 -11.96 43.56 21.34
N LEU A 571 -13.05 43.81 22.07
CA LEU A 571 -14.26 42.99 22.05
C LEU A 571 -15.35 43.78 21.30
N ILE A 572 -15.90 43.18 20.26
CA ILE A 572 -16.96 43.79 19.44
C ILE A 572 -18.22 42.96 19.58
N ASP A 573 -19.29 43.59 20.05
CA ASP A 573 -20.66 43.06 20.05
C ASP A 573 -21.45 43.63 18.84
N GLN A 574 -22.59 43.03 18.49
CA GLN A 574 -23.39 43.32 17.28
C GLN A 574 -23.78 44.81 17.13
N ASP A 575 -23.79 45.59 18.21
CA ASP A 575 -24.11 47.03 18.20
C ASP A 575 -22.89 47.97 18.00
N GLN A 576 -21.72 47.45 17.65
CA GLN A 576 -20.46 48.21 17.47
C GLN A 576 -20.00 49.05 18.68
N LEU A 577 -20.43 48.72 19.90
CA LEU A 577 -19.87 49.30 21.11
C LEU A 577 -18.52 48.63 21.45
N GLY A 578 -17.44 49.17 20.88
CA GLY A 578 -16.08 48.69 21.13
C GLY A 578 -15.59 49.00 22.54
N PHE A 579 -15.24 47.97 23.31
CA PHE A 579 -14.48 48.13 24.54
C PHE A 579 -12.99 48.04 24.23
N LYS A 580 -12.26 49.13 24.49
CA LYS A 580 -10.83 49.25 24.19
C LYS A 580 -10.03 49.33 25.49
N PHE A 581 -9.22 48.30 25.75
CA PHE A 581 -8.28 48.29 26.88
C PHE A 581 -6.92 48.75 26.38
N LYS A 582 -6.28 49.72 27.05
CA LYS A 582 -4.96 50.21 26.65
C LYS A 582 -3.87 49.34 27.29
N SER A 583 -2.75 49.13 26.59
CA SER A 583 -1.61 48.34 27.07
C SER A 583 -0.96 48.83 28.37
N THR A 584 -1.25 50.05 28.80
CA THR A 584 -0.65 50.70 29.97
C THR A 584 -1.46 50.58 31.27
N ASP A 585 -2.62 49.91 31.25
CA ASP A 585 -3.45 49.74 32.44
C ASP A 585 -2.86 48.67 33.38
N VAL A 586 -1.78 49.02 34.08
CA VAL A 586 -1.17 48.18 35.12
C VAL A 586 -2.01 48.28 36.40
N ALA A 587 -3.14 47.57 36.43
CA ALA A 587 -3.79 47.19 37.68
C ALA A 587 -3.44 45.73 37.94
N THR A 588 -2.98 45.39 39.14
CA THR A 588 -2.90 43.99 39.58
C THR A 588 -4.32 43.52 39.88
N TRP A 589 -4.82 42.58 39.07
CA TRP A 589 -6.18 42.06 39.21
C TRP A 589 -6.17 40.91 40.21
N ASP A 590 -6.73 41.11 41.40
CA ASP A 590 -7.06 40.00 42.30
C ASP A 590 -8.54 39.60 42.14
N LYS A 591 -8.85 38.37 42.58
CA LYS A 591 -10.19 37.78 42.47
C LYS A 591 -11.27 38.61 43.18
N ALA A 592 -10.88 39.43 44.16
CA ALA A 592 -11.77 40.31 44.93
C ALA A 592 -12.05 41.65 44.24
N ALA A 593 -11.13 42.15 43.40
CA ALA A 593 -11.33 43.32 42.57
C ALA A 593 -12.30 43.03 41.41
N LEU A 594 -12.18 41.87 40.77
CA LEU A 594 -13.10 41.41 39.70
C LEU A 594 -14.52 41.12 40.20
N ALA A 595 -14.66 40.58 41.42
CA ALA A 595 -15.96 40.26 42.01
C ALA A 595 -16.82 41.50 42.36
N ARG A 596 -16.21 42.69 42.46
CA ARG A 596 -16.90 43.94 42.79
C ARG A 596 -17.37 44.73 41.56
N ASN A 597 -17.01 44.28 40.35
CA ASN A 597 -17.42 44.95 39.12
C ASN A 597 -18.76 44.38 38.63
N THR A 598 -19.81 45.19 38.59
CA THR A 598 -21.21 44.76 38.38
C THR A 598 -21.52 44.23 36.97
N LYS A 599 -20.52 44.06 36.09
CA LYS A 599 -20.67 43.52 34.74
C LYS A 599 -19.75 42.30 34.47
N SER A 600 -19.45 41.50 35.50
CA SER A 600 -18.33 40.54 35.53
C SER A 600 -18.55 39.14 34.96
N ALA A 601 -19.71 38.77 34.39
CA ALA A 601 -19.96 37.35 34.06
C ALA A 601 -19.04 36.83 32.93
N ALA A 602 -18.90 37.59 31.83
CA ALA A 602 -18.10 37.19 30.67
C ALA A 602 -16.58 37.21 30.96
N LEU A 603 -16.10 38.21 31.69
CA LEU A 603 -14.68 38.33 32.05
C LEU A 603 -14.24 37.27 33.07
N ARG A 604 -15.13 36.89 34.01
CA ARG A 604 -14.85 35.83 34.98
C ARG A 604 -14.74 34.47 34.29
N TYR A 605 -15.63 34.19 33.33
CA TYR A 605 -15.59 32.96 32.53
C TYR A 605 -14.29 32.82 31.72
N ILE A 606 -13.81 33.91 31.12
CA ILE A 606 -12.54 33.89 30.37
C ILE A 606 -11.35 33.70 31.32
N TRP A 607 -11.28 34.43 32.44
CA TRP A 607 -10.20 34.28 33.41
C TRP A 607 -10.10 32.85 33.97
N GLU A 608 -11.23 32.26 34.37
CA GLU A 608 -11.29 30.92 34.96
C GLU A 608 -10.88 29.83 33.97
N ASN A 609 -11.14 30.02 32.68
CA ASN A 609 -10.81 29.03 31.64
C ASN A 609 -9.45 29.23 30.96
N THR A 610 -8.83 30.41 31.05
CA THR A 610 -7.58 30.70 30.31
C THR A 610 -6.34 30.77 31.20
N MET A 611 -6.47 31.11 32.50
CA MET A 611 -5.32 31.39 33.38
C MET A 611 -5.30 30.58 34.68
N GLY A 612 -6.24 29.66 34.88
CA GLY A 612 -6.45 28.97 36.16
C GLY A 612 -5.82 27.60 36.28
N HIS A 613 -4.49 27.46 36.39
CA HIS A 613 -3.85 26.32 37.07
C HIS A 613 -2.38 26.61 37.47
N PRO A 614 -2.12 26.99 38.74
CA PRO A 614 -0.81 26.81 39.37
C PRO A 614 -0.75 25.46 40.11
N ASP A 615 0.35 24.73 39.91
CA ASP A 615 0.82 23.48 40.53
C ASP A 615 -0.01 22.80 41.65
N THR A 616 -0.28 21.51 41.46
CA THR A 616 -0.72 20.58 42.51
C THR A 616 0.44 20.18 43.42
N ALA A 617 0.51 20.80 44.60
CA ALA A 617 1.01 20.14 45.82
C ALA A 617 -0.15 19.34 46.46
N GLY A 618 0.15 18.13 46.95
CA GLY A 618 -0.82 17.07 47.18
C GLY A 618 -1.68 17.12 48.46
N THR A 619 -2.24 15.93 48.71
CA THR A 619 -3.00 15.40 49.87
C THR A 619 -4.54 15.36 49.74
N GLY A 620 -5.08 14.14 49.84
CA GLY A 620 -6.17 13.83 50.77
C GLY A 620 -7.63 13.85 50.29
N ASP A 621 -8.11 12.68 49.91
CA ASP A 621 -9.33 12.00 50.42
C ASP A 621 -10.76 12.40 49.97
N SER A 622 -11.53 11.34 49.71
CA SER A 622 -13.00 11.17 49.64
C SER A 622 -13.86 11.79 48.52
N GLY A 623 -14.61 10.92 47.83
CA GLY A 623 -16.08 11.09 47.70
C GLY A 623 -16.70 11.50 46.35
N SER A 624 -17.24 10.49 45.66
CA SER A 624 -18.46 10.46 44.81
C SER A 624 -18.62 11.30 43.52
N ALA A 625 -18.88 10.54 42.44
CA ALA A 625 -19.99 10.63 41.48
C ALA A 625 -20.10 11.78 40.46
N ALA A 626 -20.09 11.32 39.20
CA ALA A 626 -20.94 11.71 38.06
C ALA A 626 -20.46 12.78 37.04
N THR A 627 -20.42 12.28 35.80
CA THR A 627 -20.80 12.90 34.51
C THR A 627 -19.86 13.90 33.79
N GLU A 628 -19.36 13.40 32.65
CA GLU A 628 -19.41 13.96 31.29
C GLU A 628 -18.62 15.22 30.91
N GLY A 629 -17.86 15.07 29.80
CA GLY A 629 -17.62 16.14 28.83
C GLY A 629 -16.23 16.79 28.86
N GLY A 630 -15.19 16.06 28.44
CA GLY A 630 -13.91 16.68 28.08
C GLY A 630 -14.04 17.45 26.76
N SER A 631 -13.91 18.77 26.79
CA SER A 631 -13.64 19.61 25.64
C SER A 631 -12.25 20.24 25.79
N ASP A 632 -11.36 19.98 24.84
CA ASP A 632 -9.99 20.52 24.83
C ASP A 632 -9.97 22.06 24.70
N PRO A 633 -8.99 22.75 25.32
CA PRO A 633 -8.88 24.20 25.31
C PRO A 633 -8.39 24.74 23.96
N VAL A 634 -9.07 25.78 23.47
CA VAL A 634 -8.64 26.57 22.31
C VAL A 634 -7.41 27.41 22.69
N GLY A 635 -6.24 27.06 22.17
CA GLY A 635 -5.01 27.85 22.33
C GLY A 635 -5.11 29.19 21.62
N LEU A 636 -4.91 30.29 22.37
CA LEU A 636 -4.85 31.64 21.82
C LEU A 636 -3.38 32.01 21.57
N ILE A 637 -2.99 32.14 20.30
CA ILE A 637 -1.62 32.55 19.91
C ILE A 637 -1.56 34.08 19.93
N LEU A 638 -0.72 34.66 20.80
CA LEU A 638 -0.47 36.10 20.86
C LEU A 638 0.82 36.48 20.11
N PRO A 639 0.91 37.70 19.52
CA PRO A 639 2.10 38.15 18.79
C PRO A 639 3.32 38.31 19.71
N ALA A 640 4.52 38.05 19.17
CA ALA A 640 5.79 38.09 19.90
C ALA A 640 6.10 39.44 20.59
N SER A 641 5.51 40.55 20.12
CA SER A 641 5.64 41.88 20.73
C SER A 641 4.98 42.01 22.11
N PHE A 642 4.16 41.05 22.52
CA PHE A 642 3.48 41.06 23.82
C PHE A 642 4.40 40.67 24.99
N TYR A 643 5.53 40.00 24.73
CA TYR A 643 6.36 39.42 25.79
C TYR A 643 7.43 40.36 26.37
N GLY A 644 7.76 41.48 25.73
CA GLY A 644 8.72 42.47 26.24
C GLY A 644 10.15 41.93 26.47
N ASP A 645 11.15 42.80 26.30
CA ASP A 645 12.55 42.44 26.50
C ASP A 645 12.86 42.21 27.99
N LYS A 646 12.82 40.96 28.47
CA LYS A 646 13.63 40.48 29.61
C LYS A 646 13.66 38.95 29.75
N ASP A 647 14.90 38.45 29.75
CA ASP A 647 15.46 37.23 30.33
C ASP A 647 15.18 35.85 29.68
N LEU A 648 16.05 35.51 28.72
CA LEU A 648 16.15 34.23 27.98
C LEU A 648 17.00 33.16 28.68
N THR A 649 17.05 33.11 30.02
CA THR A 649 17.97 32.18 30.74
C THR A 649 17.31 31.07 31.56
N ALA A 650 15.98 30.92 31.51
CA ALA A 650 15.29 29.87 32.28
C ALA A 650 14.39 28.96 31.42
N THR A 651 14.91 28.37 30.34
CA THR A 651 14.32 27.16 29.75
C THR A 651 15.39 26.36 28.99
N ILE A 652 16.23 25.61 29.72
CA ILE A 652 17.06 24.56 29.13
C ILE A 652 16.47 23.22 29.56
N SER A 653 15.63 22.64 28.70
CA SER A 653 15.34 21.21 28.70
C SER A 653 14.69 20.83 27.37
N ARG A 654 15.28 19.82 26.72
CA ARG A 654 14.83 19.08 25.52
C ARG A 654 15.21 19.64 24.15
N THR A 655 16.52 19.67 23.90
CA THR A 655 17.11 19.45 22.57
C THR A 655 18.44 18.74 22.75
N ARG A 656 18.38 17.41 22.78
CA ARG A 656 19.57 16.52 22.69
C ARG A 656 19.54 15.69 21.40
N ARG A 657 18.84 16.19 20.37
CA ARG A 657 18.70 15.53 19.07
C ARG A 657 19.56 16.12 17.97
N ASP A 658 20.09 17.33 18.18
CA ASP A 658 21.08 17.93 17.29
C ASP A 658 22.41 18.07 18.03
N ILE A 659 23.49 17.73 17.33
CA ILE A 659 24.90 17.73 17.74
C ILE A 659 25.40 16.39 18.32
N ARG A 660 25.90 15.52 17.42
CA ARG A 660 27.23 14.91 17.52
C ARG A 660 27.72 14.52 16.12
N GLN A 661 28.67 15.28 15.59
CA GLN A 661 29.43 14.93 14.37
C GLN A 661 30.77 14.23 14.69
N ALA A 662 31.15 14.12 15.97
CA ALA A 662 32.39 13.50 16.40
C ALA A 662 32.14 12.09 16.94
N ALA A 663 33.08 11.16 16.66
CA ALA A 663 33.09 9.84 17.25
C ALA A 663 33.16 9.95 18.79
N PRO A 664 32.45 9.07 19.54
CA PRO A 664 32.45 9.12 20.98
C PRO A 664 33.86 8.96 21.52
N GLU A 665 34.22 9.73 22.57
CA GLU A 665 35.57 9.70 23.13
C GLU A 665 35.77 8.46 24.01
N PRO A 666 37.02 8.00 24.24
CA PRO A 666 37.32 6.80 25.04
C PRO A 666 36.77 6.76 26.48
N ASN A 667 36.30 7.89 27.01
CA ASN A 667 35.73 7.98 28.35
C ASN A 667 34.19 7.98 28.36
N GLU A 668 33.55 7.91 27.19
CA GLU A 668 32.10 7.95 27.07
C GLU A 668 31.51 6.52 27.10
N PRO A 669 30.35 6.32 27.75
CA PRO A 669 29.71 5.02 27.81
C PRO A 669 29.48 4.37 26.44
N ASP A 670 29.16 5.20 25.43
CA ASP A 670 28.88 4.75 24.07
C ASP A 670 30.13 4.17 23.40
N TRP A 671 31.29 4.81 23.57
CA TRP A 671 32.56 4.29 23.08
C TRP A 671 32.95 2.99 23.77
N ILE A 672 32.75 2.90 25.10
CA ILE A 672 33.11 1.73 25.90
C ILE A 672 32.32 0.50 25.43
N PHE A 673 31.01 0.65 25.21
CA PHE A 673 30.15 -0.43 24.74
C PHE A 673 30.40 -0.79 23.28
N TRP A 674 30.63 0.20 22.41
CA TRP A 674 30.97 -0.06 21.01
C TRP A 674 32.28 -0.85 20.90
N THR A 675 33.33 -0.41 21.60
CA THR A 675 34.63 -1.10 21.64
C THR A 675 34.49 -2.51 22.20
N TRP A 676 33.67 -2.71 23.24
CA TRP A 676 33.38 -4.05 23.74
C TRP A 676 32.69 -4.95 22.70
N LEU A 677 31.67 -4.45 22.00
CA LEU A 677 30.95 -5.21 20.99
C LEU A 677 31.85 -5.58 19.80
N GLU A 678 32.67 -4.64 19.33
CA GLU A 678 33.66 -4.90 18.27
C GLU A 678 34.70 -5.93 18.71
N GLU A 679 35.20 -5.87 19.95
CA GLU A 679 36.21 -6.82 20.42
C GLU A 679 35.66 -8.22 20.72
N GLU A 680 34.42 -8.34 21.20
CA GLU A 680 33.82 -9.63 21.53
C GLU A 680 33.20 -10.33 20.32
N PHE A 681 32.70 -9.56 19.35
CA PHE A 681 31.92 -10.10 18.24
C PHE A 681 32.49 -9.74 16.86
N GLY A 682 33.40 -8.76 16.74
CA GLY A 682 33.89 -8.22 15.47
C GLY A 682 32.97 -7.12 14.90
N ASN A 683 33.45 -6.37 13.91
CA ASN A 683 32.74 -5.20 13.37
C ASN A 683 31.35 -5.52 12.77
N GLU A 684 31.25 -6.59 11.97
CA GLU A 684 29.95 -6.99 11.39
C GLU A 684 29.01 -7.64 12.42
N PRO A 685 29.47 -8.62 13.24
CA PRO A 685 28.57 -9.26 14.19
C PRO A 685 28.17 -8.35 15.37
N GLY A 686 28.99 -7.36 15.74
CA GLY A 686 28.62 -6.30 16.70
C GLY A 686 27.52 -5.37 16.17
N ARG A 687 27.58 -5.00 14.88
CA ARG A 687 26.50 -4.27 14.20
C ARG A 687 25.22 -5.11 14.09
N LEU A 688 25.34 -6.38 13.72
CA LEU A 688 24.21 -7.30 13.67
C LEU A 688 23.59 -7.54 15.06
N PHE A 689 24.37 -7.54 16.13
CA PHE A 689 23.87 -7.62 17.50
C PHE A 689 22.98 -6.43 17.85
N LEU A 690 23.39 -5.21 17.47
CA LEU A 690 22.59 -3.99 17.66
C LEU A 690 21.35 -3.97 16.74
N CYS A 691 21.48 -4.34 15.47
CA CYS A 691 20.34 -4.42 14.54
C CYS A 691 19.30 -5.49 14.95
N ARG A 692 19.73 -6.60 15.57
CA ARG A 692 18.81 -7.64 16.09
C ARG A 692 18.07 -7.20 17.35
N LEU A 693 18.65 -6.31 18.16
CA LEU A 693 17.95 -5.67 19.28
C LEU A 693 16.85 -4.73 18.80
N ASP A 694 16.93 -4.22 17.56
CA ASP A 694 15.93 -3.33 16.97
C ASP A 694 14.69 -4.04 16.39
N GLN A 695 14.80 -5.33 16.05
CA GLN A 695 13.75 -6.05 15.32
C GLN A 695 12.80 -6.88 16.19
N GLU A 696 13.08 -7.09 17.49
CA GLU A 696 12.26 -7.97 18.34
C GLU A 696 12.00 -7.39 19.75
N GLU A 697 10.76 -6.97 20.03
CA GLU A 697 10.30 -6.52 21.37
C GLU A 697 10.34 -7.63 22.45
N HIS A 698 10.65 -8.87 22.10
CA HIS A 698 10.51 -10.04 22.98
C HIS A 698 11.81 -10.46 23.69
N TRP A 699 12.89 -9.67 23.60
CA TRP A 699 14.15 -9.99 24.27
C TRP A 699 14.18 -9.68 25.77
N SER A 700 13.28 -8.83 26.30
CA SER A 700 13.32 -8.44 27.72
C SER A 700 13.43 -9.63 28.71
N PRO A 701 12.69 -10.75 28.55
CA PRO A 701 12.81 -11.90 29.45
C PRO A 701 14.05 -12.79 29.20
N LYS A 702 14.49 -12.94 27.94
CA LYS A 702 15.69 -13.72 27.58
C LYS A 702 16.98 -12.98 27.93
N LEU A 703 17.04 -11.68 27.66
CA LEU A 703 18.15 -10.80 28.01
C LEU A 703 18.34 -10.70 29.53
N ALA A 704 17.26 -10.80 30.32
CA ALA A 704 17.35 -10.92 31.78
C ALA A 704 17.99 -12.24 32.24
N THR A 705 17.82 -13.32 31.46
CA THR A 705 18.45 -14.63 31.73
C THR A 705 19.91 -14.64 31.25
N ASP A 706 20.20 -13.94 30.16
CA ASP A 706 21.55 -13.77 29.59
C ASP A 706 22.37 -12.63 30.21
N ILE A 707 21.77 -11.83 31.10
CA ILE A 707 22.46 -10.68 31.71
C ILE A 707 23.67 -11.09 32.55
N LYS A 708 23.66 -12.32 33.09
CA LYS A 708 24.81 -12.89 33.80
C LYS A 708 25.97 -13.16 32.85
N MET A 709 25.70 -13.67 31.65
CA MET A 709 26.71 -13.88 30.62
C MET A 709 27.25 -12.55 30.12
N VAL A 710 26.37 -11.59 29.81
CA VAL A 710 26.75 -10.23 29.37
C VAL A 710 27.60 -9.57 30.45
N ARG A 711 27.15 -9.57 31.72
CA ARG A 711 27.91 -9.04 32.86
C ARG A 711 29.27 -9.70 33.02
N SER A 712 29.36 -11.03 32.87
CA SER A 712 30.63 -11.76 32.94
C SER A 712 31.58 -11.34 31.83
N ARG A 713 31.13 -11.28 30.58
CA ARG A 713 31.98 -10.87 29.44
C ARG A 713 32.37 -9.40 29.52
N PHE A 714 31.45 -8.54 29.93
CA PHE A 714 31.71 -7.12 30.15
C PHE A 714 32.73 -6.92 31.29
N SER A 715 32.62 -7.70 32.38
CA SER A 715 33.63 -7.70 33.45
C SER A 715 34.99 -8.18 32.94
N SER A 716 35.05 -9.23 32.11
CA SER A 716 36.29 -9.71 31.50
C SER A 716 36.93 -8.65 30.59
N PHE A 717 36.12 -7.89 29.85
CA PHE A 717 36.58 -6.76 29.04
C PHE A 717 37.30 -5.70 29.88
N PHE A 718 36.69 -5.24 30.98
CA PHE A 718 37.34 -4.26 31.87
C PHE A 718 38.60 -4.79 32.56
N GLN A 719 38.75 -6.11 32.71
CA GLN A 719 39.94 -6.70 33.33
C GLN A 719 41.16 -6.77 32.39
N ARG A 720 41.00 -6.53 31.08
CA ARG A 720 42.10 -6.60 30.12
C ARG A 720 43.17 -5.52 30.41
N PRO A 721 44.47 -5.83 30.29
CA PRO A 721 45.55 -4.86 30.57
C PRO A 721 45.48 -3.58 29.72
N THR A 722 44.96 -3.69 28.50
CA THR A 722 44.77 -2.56 27.57
C THR A 722 43.92 -1.44 28.18
N TYR A 723 43.00 -1.76 29.09
CA TYR A 723 42.09 -0.79 29.70
C TYR A 723 42.52 -0.33 31.10
N ALA A 724 43.65 -0.82 31.62
CA ALA A 724 44.10 -0.56 32.98
C ALA A 724 44.35 0.93 33.30
N HIS A 725 44.63 1.73 32.27
CA HIS A 725 44.93 3.15 32.41
C HIS A 725 43.69 4.07 32.36
N TYR A 726 42.50 3.54 32.04
CA TYR A 726 41.29 4.35 31.96
C TYR A 726 40.62 4.52 33.34
N PRO A 727 40.24 5.74 33.74
CA PRO A 727 39.68 6.02 35.05
C PRO A 727 38.29 5.39 35.27
N TRP A 728 37.53 5.14 34.19
CA TRP A 728 36.22 4.50 34.25
C TRP A 728 36.28 2.99 34.55
N ARG A 729 37.44 2.35 34.40
CA ARG A 729 37.59 0.90 34.62
C ARG A 729 37.17 0.50 36.03
N GLU A 730 37.68 1.20 37.04
CA GLU A 730 37.37 0.90 38.44
C GLU A 730 35.90 1.22 38.77
N GLU A 731 35.31 2.26 38.17
CA GLU A 731 33.89 2.58 38.33
C GLU A 731 33.01 1.44 37.78
N TRP A 732 33.29 0.97 36.56
CA TRP A 732 32.54 -0.12 35.94
C TRP A 732 32.78 -1.46 36.64
N LEU A 733 34.01 -1.78 37.03
CA LEU A 733 34.29 -3.00 37.81
C LEU A 733 33.58 -2.97 39.17
N SER A 734 33.54 -1.82 39.85
CA SER A 734 32.79 -1.65 41.11
C SER A 734 31.28 -1.82 40.89
N LEU A 735 30.74 -1.25 39.81
CA LEU A 735 29.34 -1.41 39.42
C LEU A 735 28.98 -2.88 39.08
N LEU A 736 29.91 -3.60 38.45
CA LEU A 736 29.77 -5.01 38.10
C LEU A 736 30.09 -5.96 39.28
N ALA A 737 30.74 -5.49 40.35
CA ALA A 737 31.04 -6.26 41.55
C ALA A 737 30.01 -6.06 42.67
N ALA A 738 29.33 -4.90 42.71
CA ALA A 738 28.30 -4.63 43.70
C ALA A 738 27.14 -5.64 43.57
N ASN A 739 26.66 -6.16 44.71
CA ASN A 739 25.59 -7.16 44.83
C ASN A 739 24.19 -6.71 44.32
N GLY A 740 24.10 -5.62 43.56
CA GLY A 740 22.89 -5.21 42.87
C GLY A 740 22.86 -5.75 41.44
N GLU A 741 22.39 -6.99 41.23
CA GLU A 741 22.00 -7.48 39.89
C GLU A 741 21.09 -6.46 39.18
N VAL A 742 20.19 -5.81 39.92
CA VAL A 742 19.24 -4.84 39.38
C VAL A 742 19.87 -3.51 38.95
N HIS A 743 20.83 -2.96 39.71
CA HIS A 743 21.43 -1.66 39.39
C HIS A 743 22.44 -1.75 38.24
N SER A 744 23.25 -2.82 38.22
CA SER A 744 24.18 -3.09 37.11
C SER A 744 23.42 -3.40 35.82
N ALA A 745 22.36 -4.22 35.89
CA ALA A 745 21.46 -4.47 34.77
C ALA A 745 20.83 -3.18 34.24
N LYS A 746 20.28 -2.33 35.11
CA LYS A 746 19.62 -1.08 34.71
C LYS A 746 20.57 -0.11 34.02
N LYS A 747 21.81 0.04 34.50
CA LYS A 747 22.81 0.91 33.85
C LYS A 747 23.23 0.32 32.49
N ILE A 748 23.48 -0.98 32.40
CA ILE A 748 23.81 -1.67 31.12
C ILE A 748 22.67 -1.50 30.11
N LEU A 749 21.42 -1.76 30.51
CA LEU A 749 20.25 -1.63 29.64
C LEU A 749 20.00 -0.18 29.24
N SER A 750 20.21 0.79 30.13
CA SER A 750 20.09 2.21 29.81
C SER A 750 21.14 2.67 28.81
N THR A 751 22.38 2.17 28.91
CA THR A 751 23.45 2.52 27.96
C THR A 751 23.25 1.82 26.61
N LEU A 752 22.82 0.56 26.59
CA LEU A 752 22.41 -0.12 25.34
C LEU A 752 21.22 0.60 24.67
N GLY A 753 20.26 1.08 25.46
CA GLY A 753 19.15 1.89 24.97
C GLY A 753 19.58 3.26 24.43
N ALA A 754 20.65 3.86 24.97
CA ALA A 754 21.22 5.09 24.42
C ALA A 754 21.95 4.85 23.10
N LEU A 755 22.73 3.76 23.00
CA LEU A 755 23.38 3.34 21.75
C LEU A 755 22.38 3.02 20.62
N ARG A 756 21.19 2.49 20.97
CA ARG A 756 20.07 2.31 20.04
C ARG A 756 19.68 3.59 19.31
N THR A 757 19.84 4.75 19.95
CA THR A 757 19.49 6.04 19.33
C THR A 757 20.60 6.63 18.46
N PHE A 758 21.78 6.00 18.43
CA PHE A 758 22.97 6.49 17.75
C PHE A 758 23.28 5.76 16.43
N THR A 759 22.83 4.50 16.31
CA THR A 759 22.89 3.66 15.09
C THR A 759 21.61 3.78 14.29
#